data_AF-A0A814PB61-F1
#
_entry.id   AF-A0A814PB61-F1
#
_cell.length_a   1.000
_cell.length_b   1.000
_cell.length_c   1.000
_cell.angle_alpha   90.00
_cell.angle_beta   90.00
_cell.angle_gamma   90.00
#
_symmetry.space_group_name_H-M   'P 1'
#
loop_
_entity.id
_entity.type
_entity.pdbx_description
1 polymer ?
#
loop_
_entity_poly.entity_id
_entity_poly.type
_entity_poly.pdbx_seq_one_letter_code
_entity_poly.pdbx_strand_id
1 'polypeptide(L)'
;METIEQVLQSFNSILKQYDENNNSFPNLTSIKELIQLILHSNEKYFYEPDFLNHRLFSILRDWYLKFLRHLRLGTQSNDDEFYFVFDTIPNLFVKMSNHISEKNILILKELIFHKSLINELNIFLEEISLNGKYLQDPQIKSLDNIFRAIQRLERSRFDNKIDPLLTKLFDNIVKCICSTSFIEMFIHSTTQEIDDPGQKFLLHTCTDYIYSHPTDQQHKQCLLDIRQSLLHPFSQWLSQQRSSFRSWNIRMTVILRQLCFILTLSIQLNRYAILDKDTFNGYCQLIDSFIIILQSIIQTENMINNKLNQSLMGTLTPNLYTMTLSNQLEIYIKNKHITSLILKLADIENDEIQLNAFRILSSIITEQDTKTMSNSITIANLFRKFLDKAIDDPNQMLKFYNLLRCLKHLIQYDQIKQELIKQNGILLLLRCITETKFKPLQAQQPALEILLALTFTNEAYCVLKENVNHIKSLLSSPHQGVSRTVDSLLWRLKTQEEILSKPKPISNTYKYDVMISYSHSDKDLTYRIYDQLIKDDFRVWIDRDETFGTTMITKADIIDQSQYIIVCISDEYKQNLYCRCEAYYAYERQCQIIPVILTLNYHPDGWLTNIINRTNYIDFVLLDFPLAYKALKSELNQSSDSHPELEQISSCTTSEYLSTIEQWTTEDVKLFLIDNKFNCLLPIISEMNGYLLNDLYTMCKQNRESMFHTLKNELLTLDKNAQPLTLFIYLRFLNEIKKYISKAIIID
;
A
#
# COMPACT_ATOMS: atom_id res chain seq x y z
N MET A 1 -25.82 9.73 -47.31
CA MET A 1 -25.43 10.50 -46.11
C MET A 1 -25.96 11.90 -46.32
N GLU A 2 -26.87 12.37 -45.48
CA GLU A 2 -27.29 13.77 -45.53
C GLU A 2 -26.11 14.69 -45.18
N THR A 3 -25.98 15.81 -45.86
CA THR A 3 -25.01 16.85 -45.46
C THR A 3 -25.51 17.56 -44.20
N ILE A 4 -24.60 18.18 -43.42
CA ILE A 4 -24.99 18.97 -42.24
C ILE A 4 -26.03 20.04 -42.60
N GLU A 5 -25.88 20.66 -43.78
CA GLU A 5 -26.81 21.66 -44.30
C GLU A 5 -28.23 21.09 -44.51
N GLN A 6 -28.37 19.87 -45.02
CA GLN A 6 -29.68 19.21 -45.20
C GLN A 6 -30.34 18.94 -43.84
N VAL A 7 -29.57 18.48 -42.86
CA VAL A 7 -30.08 18.25 -41.49
C VAL A 7 -30.52 19.56 -40.85
N LEU A 8 -29.73 20.63 -40.99
CA LEU A 8 -30.08 21.97 -40.48
C LEU A 8 -31.33 22.55 -41.18
N GLN A 9 -31.51 22.29 -42.48
CA GLN A 9 -32.74 22.67 -43.18
C GLN A 9 -33.96 21.93 -42.63
N SER A 10 -33.82 20.62 -42.37
CA SER A 10 -34.87 19.82 -41.71
C SER A 10 -35.19 20.34 -40.31
N PHE A 11 -34.19 20.77 -39.54
CA PHE A 11 -34.40 21.36 -38.22
C PHE A 11 -35.21 22.66 -38.31
N ASN A 12 -34.85 23.54 -39.24
CA ASN A 12 -35.56 24.80 -39.48
C ASN A 12 -37.01 24.57 -39.95
N SER A 13 -37.23 23.54 -40.76
CA SER A 13 -38.59 23.14 -41.20
C SER A 13 -39.45 22.70 -40.02
N ILE A 14 -38.91 21.86 -39.13
CA ILE A 14 -39.61 21.38 -37.93
C ILE A 14 -39.83 22.52 -36.93
N LEU A 15 -38.87 23.43 -36.76
CA LEU A 15 -39.02 24.59 -35.89
C LEU A 15 -40.21 25.48 -36.26
N LYS A 16 -40.56 25.59 -37.55
CA LYS A 16 -41.75 26.36 -37.98
C LYS A 16 -43.06 25.78 -37.47
N GLN A 17 -43.07 24.51 -37.05
CA GLN A 17 -44.25 23.84 -36.49
C GLN A 17 -44.33 23.98 -34.97
N TYR A 18 -43.30 24.51 -34.30
CA TYR A 18 -43.28 24.64 -32.84
C TYR A 18 -44.26 25.71 -32.36
N ASP A 19 -45.15 25.34 -31.42
CA ASP A 19 -46.05 26.29 -30.76
C ASP A 19 -45.35 26.88 -29.52
N GLU A 20 -44.89 28.13 -29.64
CA GLU A 20 -44.22 28.85 -28.56
C GLU A 20 -45.15 29.10 -27.35
N ASN A 21 -46.47 29.18 -27.54
CA ASN A 21 -47.41 29.46 -26.45
C ASN A 21 -47.63 28.23 -25.56
N ASN A 22 -47.70 27.05 -26.18
CA ASN A 22 -47.94 25.79 -25.47
C ASN A 22 -46.65 25.03 -25.13
N ASN A 23 -45.50 25.51 -25.62
CA ASN A 23 -44.20 24.83 -25.54
C ASN A 23 -44.31 23.35 -25.94
N SER A 24 -44.80 23.11 -27.16
CA SER A 24 -45.07 21.76 -27.68
C SER A 24 -45.00 21.71 -29.21
N PHE A 25 -44.70 20.52 -29.75
CA PHE A 25 -44.84 20.24 -31.18
C PHE A 25 -46.21 19.59 -31.45
N PRO A 26 -47.04 20.15 -32.35
CA PRO A 26 -48.33 19.59 -32.70
C PRO A 26 -48.21 18.26 -33.48
N ASN A 27 -47.08 18.02 -34.15
CA ASN A 27 -46.76 16.75 -34.80
C ASN A 27 -45.49 16.13 -34.17
N LEU A 28 -45.70 15.21 -33.22
CA LEU A 28 -44.64 14.45 -32.55
C LEU A 28 -43.90 13.49 -33.50
N THR A 29 -44.51 13.03 -34.58
CA THR A 29 -43.93 12.01 -35.48
C THR A 29 -42.72 12.57 -36.23
N SER A 30 -42.84 13.78 -36.79
CA SER A 30 -41.75 14.38 -37.57
C SER A 30 -40.52 14.70 -36.73
N ILE A 31 -40.70 15.16 -35.49
CA ILE A 31 -39.58 15.39 -34.57
C ILE A 31 -38.99 14.06 -34.06
N LYS A 32 -39.82 13.05 -33.78
CA LYS A 32 -39.37 11.69 -33.42
C LYS A 32 -38.44 11.12 -34.50
N GLU A 33 -38.88 11.14 -35.76
CA GLU A 33 -38.11 10.62 -36.89
C GLU A 33 -36.78 11.36 -37.07
N LEU A 34 -36.80 12.70 -36.98
CA LEU A 34 -35.60 13.51 -37.08
C LEU A 34 -34.59 13.18 -35.97
N ILE A 35 -35.03 13.15 -34.71
CA ILE A 35 -34.13 12.86 -33.58
C ILE A 35 -33.62 11.42 -33.65
N GLN A 36 -34.45 10.47 -34.05
CA GLN A 36 -34.01 9.10 -34.30
C GLN A 36 -32.95 9.02 -35.40
N LEU A 37 -33.12 9.80 -36.48
CA LEU A 37 -32.11 9.89 -37.53
C LEU A 37 -30.79 10.44 -36.99
N ILE A 38 -30.82 11.49 -36.17
CA ILE A 38 -29.61 12.05 -35.51
C ILE A 38 -28.96 11.03 -34.56
N LEU A 39 -29.77 10.28 -33.80
CA LEU A 39 -29.28 9.21 -32.91
C LEU A 39 -28.57 8.10 -33.68
N HIS A 40 -28.86 7.91 -34.97
CA HIS A 40 -28.19 6.93 -35.85
C HIS A 40 -27.24 7.57 -36.88
N SER A 41 -27.13 8.90 -36.91
CA SER A 41 -26.33 9.62 -37.90
C SER A 41 -24.84 9.68 -37.57
N ASN A 42 -24.06 10.18 -38.54
CA ASN A 42 -22.62 10.38 -38.47
C ASN A 42 -22.21 11.22 -37.24
N GLU A 43 -21.24 10.71 -36.48
CA GLU A 43 -20.73 11.33 -35.25
C GLU A 43 -20.05 12.69 -35.49
N LYS A 44 -19.61 12.96 -36.72
CA LYS A 44 -18.93 14.22 -37.09
C LYS A 44 -19.75 15.47 -36.79
N TYR A 45 -21.07 15.40 -36.87
CA TYR A 45 -21.95 16.56 -36.65
C TYR A 45 -21.82 17.14 -35.24
N PHE A 46 -21.58 16.29 -34.24
CA PHE A 46 -21.47 16.72 -32.85
C PHE A 46 -20.16 17.45 -32.56
N TYR A 47 -19.20 17.48 -33.49
CA TYR A 47 -18.00 18.31 -33.36
C TYR A 47 -18.18 19.72 -33.94
N GLU A 48 -19.25 19.97 -34.69
CA GLU A 48 -19.51 21.25 -35.35
C GLU A 48 -20.32 22.20 -34.45
N PRO A 49 -19.77 23.37 -34.07
CA PRO A 49 -20.46 24.34 -33.20
C PRO A 49 -21.80 24.82 -33.75
N ASP A 50 -21.88 25.09 -35.06
CA ASP A 50 -23.09 25.60 -35.72
C ASP A 50 -24.25 24.62 -35.64
N PHE A 51 -23.95 23.32 -35.68
CA PHE A 51 -24.94 22.28 -35.48
C PHE A 51 -25.47 22.29 -34.05
N LEU A 52 -24.57 22.24 -33.06
CA LEU A 52 -24.94 22.14 -31.64
C LEU A 52 -25.62 23.40 -31.09
N ASN A 53 -25.32 24.58 -31.64
CA ASN A 53 -25.92 25.84 -31.21
C ASN A 53 -27.34 26.07 -31.79
N HIS A 54 -27.88 25.10 -32.52
CA HIS A 54 -29.20 25.22 -33.11
C HIS A 54 -30.31 25.29 -32.05
N ARG A 55 -31.27 26.23 -32.23
CA ARG A 55 -32.37 26.50 -31.29
C ARG A 55 -33.19 25.26 -30.90
N LEU A 56 -33.30 24.28 -31.80
CA LEU A 56 -33.99 23.01 -31.55
C LEU A 56 -33.53 22.33 -30.25
N PHE A 57 -32.23 22.29 -29.96
CA PHE A 57 -31.72 21.62 -28.76
C PHE A 57 -32.17 22.34 -27.48
N SER A 58 -32.21 23.68 -27.47
CA SER A 58 -32.72 24.45 -26.34
C SER A 58 -34.21 24.18 -26.08
N ILE A 59 -35.01 24.02 -27.14
CA ILE A 59 -36.42 23.64 -27.05
C ILE A 59 -36.58 22.24 -26.47
N LEU A 60 -35.80 21.26 -26.94
CA LEU A 60 -35.83 19.89 -26.41
C LEU A 60 -35.49 19.85 -24.90
N ARG A 61 -34.50 20.63 -24.48
CA ARG A 61 -34.16 20.80 -23.06
C ARG A 61 -35.32 21.39 -22.27
N ASP A 62 -35.95 22.44 -22.78
CA ASP A 62 -37.07 23.09 -22.07
C ASP A 62 -38.31 22.19 -22.01
N TRP A 63 -38.50 21.34 -23.03
CA TRP A 63 -39.53 20.30 -23.03
C TRP A 63 -39.25 19.24 -21.94
N TYR A 64 -38.00 18.77 -21.83
CA TYR A 64 -37.59 17.89 -20.74
C TYR A 64 -37.83 18.51 -19.36
N LEU A 65 -37.46 19.80 -19.18
CA LEU A 65 -37.71 20.52 -17.93
C LEU A 65 -39.21 20.62 -17.59
N LYS A 66 -40.05 20.94 -18.57
CA LYS A 66 -41.52 21.00 -18.39
C LYS A 66 -42.06 19.67 -17.88
N PHE A 67 -41.64 18.57 -18.50
CA PHE A 67 -42.08 17.23 -18.14
C PHE A 67 -41.51 16.73 -16.81
N LEU A 68 -40.27 17.12 -16.47
CA LEU A 68 -39.70 16.87 -15.15
C LEU A 68 -40.52 17.54 -14.03
N ARG A 69 -41.01 18.76 -14.27
CA ARG A 69 -41.95 19.44 -13.35
C ARG A 69 -43.29 18.72 -13.24
N HIS A 70 -43.83 18.25 -14.36
CA HIS A 70 -45.07 17.47 -14.38
C HIS A 70 -44.95 16.17 -13.57
N LEU A 71 -43.84 15.44 -13.76
CA LEU A 71 -43.51 14.26 -12.97
C LEU A 71 -43.46 14.60 -11.47
N ARG A 72 -42.75 15.68 -11.10
CA ARG A 72 -42.65 16.11 -9.71
C ARG A 72 -44.02 16.47 -9.10
N LEU A 73 -44.91 17.08 -9.87
CA LEU A 73 -46.26 17.48 -9.44
C LEU A 73 -47.30 16.36 -9.50
N GLY A 74 -46.95 15.17 -10.02
CA GLY A 74 -47.87 14.03 -10.14
C GLY A 74 -48.96 14.21 -11.18
N THR A 75 -48.76 15.07 -12.18
CA THR A 75 -49.75 15.30 -13.25
C THR A 75 -49.64 14.23 -14.32
N GLN A 76 -50.75 13.55 -14.65
CA GLN A 76 -50.79 12.59 -15.76
C GLN A 76 -50.52 13.30 -17.10
N SER A 77 -49.60 12.73 -17.87
CA SER A 77 -49.25 13.18 -19.21
C SER A 77 -49.63 12.14 -20.25
N ASN A 78 -49.78 12.56 -21.50
CA ASN A 78 -49.98 11.69 -22.64
C ASN A 78 -48.78 10.73 -22.82
N ASP A 79 -49.02 9.40 -22.86
CA ASP A 79 -47.97 8.37 -22.83
C ASP A 79 -46.92 8.54 -23.95
N ASP A 80 -47.36 8.95 -25.15
CA ASP A 80 -46.49 9.06 -26.34
C ASP A 80 -45.52 10.25 -26.33
N GLU A 81 -45.94 11.38 -25.77
CA GLU A 81 -45.10 12.58 -25.61
C GLU A 81 -44.14 12.37 -24.44
N PHE A 82 -44.66 11.79 -23.36
CA PHE A 82 -43.88 11.47 -22.18
C PHE A 82 -42.74 10.49 -22.49
N TYR A 83 -43.03 9.39 -23.21
CA TYR A 83 -42.01 8.44 -23.65
C TYR A 83 -40.92 9.11 -24.48
N PHE A 84 -41.30 9.94 -25.45
CA PHE A 84 -40.34 10.67 -26.28
C PHE A 84 -39.42 11.56 -25.43
N VAL A 85 -40.01 12.34 -24.54
CA VAL A 85 -39.26 13.31 -23.73
C VAL A 85 -38.28 12.61 -22.79
N PHE A 86 -38.69 11.51 -22.14
CA PHE A 86 -37.86 10.87 -21.12
C PHE A 86 -36.96 9.73 -21.64
N ASP A 87 -37.27 9.15 -22.80
CA ASP A 87 -36.43 8.13 -23.44
C ASP A 87 -35.51 8.75 -24.51
N THR A 88 -36.05 9.58 -25.41
CA THR A 88 -35.31 10.02 -26.60
C THR A 88 -34.40 11.22 -26.32
N ILE A 89 -34.88 12.24 -25.58
CA ILE A 89 -34.12 13.48 -25.36
C ILE A 89 -32.87 13.24 -24.48
N PRO A 90 -32.92 12.55 -23.33
CA PRO A 90 -31.72 12.22 -22.57
C PRO A 90 -30.72 11.37 -23.34
N ASN A 91 -31.19 10.40 -24.14
CA ASN A 91 -30.30 9.59 -25.01
C ASN A 91 -29.56 10.47 -26.03
N LEU A 92 -30.23 11.49 -26.59
CA LEU A 92 -29.60 12.47 -27.48
C LEU A 92 -28.52 13.27 -26.73
N PHE A 93 -28.80 13.76 -25.53
CA PHE A 93 -27.80 14.48 -24.72
C PHE A 93 -26.62 13.60 -24.32
N VAL A 94 -26.85 12.33 -23.99
CA VAL A 94 -25.80 11.34 -23.77
C VAL A 94 -24.95 11.16 -25.03
N LYS A 95 -25.58 11.03 -26.22
CA LYS A 95 -24.86 10.93 -27.50
C LYS A 95 -24.03 12.19 -27.78
N MET A 96 -24.60 13.38 -27.60
CA MET A 96 -23.87 14.65 -27.76
C MET A 96 -22.66 14.72 -26.81
N SER A 97 -22.84 14.34 -25.54
CA SER A 97 -21.76 14.31 -24.53
C SER A 97 -20.68 13.24 -24.78
N ASN A 98 -20.87 12.29 -25.70
CA ASN A 98 -19.80 11.37 -26.11
C ASN A 98 -18.77 12.03 -27.04
N HIS A 99 -19.12 13.16 -27.66
CA HIS A 99 -18.32 13.80 -28.70
C HIS A 99 -17.81 15.17 -28.25
N ILE A 100 -17.29 15.26 -27.02
CA ILE A 100 -16.78 16.52 -26.47
C ILE A 100 -15.42 16.87 -27.08
N SER A 101 -15.24 18.14 -27.44
CA SER A 101 -14.00 18.73 -27.93
C SER A 101 -13.84 20.15 -27.37
N GLU A 102 -12.64 20.73 -27.51
CA GLU A 102 -12.37 22.12 -27.12
C GLU A 102 -13.35 23.11 -27.79
N LYS A 103 -13.80 22.81 -29.00
CA LYS A 103 -14.66 23.70 -29.79
C LYS A 103 -16.11 23.70 -29.36
N ASN A 104 -16.60 22.61 -28.76
CA ASN A 104 -18.04 22.43 -28.50
C ASN A 104 -18.42 22.36 -27.02
N ILE A 105 -17.46 22.18 -26.11
CA ILE A 105 -17.72 21.97 -24.68
C ILE A 105 -18.59 23.09 -24.09
N LEU A 106 -18.29 24.36 -24.39
CA LEU A 106 -19.01 25.49 -23.84
C LEU A 106 -20.49 25.47 -24.26
N ILE A 107 -20.78 25.17 -25.53
CA ILE A 107 -22.15 25.08 -26.07
C ILE A 107 -22.92 23.95 -25.38
N LEU A 108 -22.28 22.78 -25.23
CA LEU A 108 -22.89 21.64 -24.56
C LEU A 108 -23.16 21.91 -23.07
N LYS A 109 -22.23 22.59 -22.38
CA LYS A 109 -22.43 23.04 -20.99
C LYS A 109 -23.56 24.05 -20.87
N GLU A 110 -23.62 25.07 -21.73
CA GLU A 110 -24.71 26.06 -21.72
C GLU A 110 -26.08 25.41 -21.96
N LEU A 111 -26.13 24.38 -22.80
CA LEU A 111 -27.33 23.60 -23.05
C LEU A 111 -27.72 22.76 -21.82
N ILE A 112 -26.83 21.93 -21.29
CA ILE A 112 -27.17 20.90 -20.30
C ILE A 112 -27.09 21.42 -18.86
N PHE A 113 -26.14 22.32 -18.54
CA PHE A 113 -26.01 22.96 -17.22
C PHE A 113 -26.92 24.18 -17.07
N HIS A 114 -27.96 24.27 -17.88
CA HIS A 114 -28.92 25.36 -17.81
C HIS A 114 -29.52 25.47 -16.41
N LYS A 115 -29.43 26.66 -15.81
CA LYS A 115 -29.78 26.92 -14.40
C LYS A 115 -31.14 26.37 -13.99
N SER A 116 -32.17 26.53 -14.82
CA SER A 116 -33.52 26.05 -14.51
C SER A 116 -33.62 24.53 -14.45
N LEU A 117 -32.86 23.82 -15.30
CA LEU A 117 -32.83 22.36 -15.30
C LEU A 117 -32.08 21.83 -14.07
N ILE A 118 -30.89 22.36 -13.81
CA ILE A 118 -30.09 21.96 -12.64
C ILE A 118 -30.82 22.26 -11.32
N ASN A 119 -31.54 23.39 -11.22
CA ASN A 119 -32.35 23.69 -10.05
C ASN A 119 -33.50 22.69 -9.85
N GLU A 120 -34.18 22.29 -10.93
CA GLU A 120 -35.28 21.32 -10.82
C GLU A 120 -34.76 19.93 -10.44
N LEU A 121 -33.62 19.50 -11.00
CA LEU A 121 -32.94 18.26 -10.61
C LEU A 121 -32.51 18.28 -9.13
N ASN A 122 -32.01 19.42 -8.64
CA ASN A 122 -31.68 19.61 -7.23
C ASN A 122 -32.88 19.43 -6.30
N ILE A 123 -34.02 20.04 -6.64
CA ILE A 123 -35.26 19.89 -5.85
C ILE A 123 -35.72 18.43 -5.88
N PHE A 124 -35.64 17.78 -7.04
CA PHE A 124 -36.00 16.36 -7.17
C PHE A 124 -35.15 15.46 -6.26
N LEU A 125 -33.83 15.67 -6.22
CA LEU A 125 -32.92 14.94 -5.33
C LEU A 125 -33.18 15.25 -3.85
N GLU A 126 -33.45 16.51 -3.49
CA GLU A 126 -33.82 16.89 -2.11
C GLU A 126 -35.07 16.11 -1.67
N GLU A 127 -36.11 16.05 -2.52
CA GLU A 127 -37.33 15.31 -2.24
C GLU A 127 -37.08 13.79 -2.12
N ILE A 128 -36.24 13.19 -2.98
CA ILE A 128 -35.82 11.78 -2.82
C ILE A 128 -35.12 11.57 -1.48
N SER A 129 -34.17 12.44 -1.13
CA SER A 129 -33.34 12.24 0.07
C SER A 129 -34.12 12.31 1.38
N LEU A 130 -35.22 13.09 1.41
CA LEU A 130 -36.02 13.31 2.62
C LEU A 130 -37.00 12.18 2.93
N ASN A 131 -37.64 11.61 1.91
CA ASN A 131 -38.73 10.63 2.12
C ASN A 131 -38.85 9.57 1.01
N GLY A 132 -37.84 9.44 0.15
CA GLY A 132 -37.84 8.46 -0.95
C GLY A 132 -38.89 8.75 -2.02
N LYS A 133 -39.38 10.00 -2.13
CA LYS A 133 -40.35 10.40 -3.16
C LYS A 133 -39.84 9.95 -4.54
N TYR A 134 -40.72 9.44 -5.39
CA TYR A 134 -40.43 8.97 -6.76
C TYR A 134 -39.61 7.69 -6.90
N LEU A 135 -39.06 7.09 -5.84
CA LEU A 135 -38.29 5.84 -6.00
C LEU A 135 -39.14 4.68 -6.54
N GLN A 136 -40.45 4.69 -6.25
CA GLN A 136 -41.41 3.71 -6.79
C GLN A 136 -41.97 4.11 -8.16
N ASP A 137 -41.63 5.30 -8.67
CA ASP A 137 -42.10 5.76 -9.96
C ASP A 137 -41.22 5.17 -11.08
N PRO A 138 -41.76 4.40 -12.03
CA PRO A 138 -40.98 3.81 -13.11
C PRO A 138 -40.29 4.85 -14.00
N GLN A 139 -40.75 6.11 -13.96
CA GLN A 139 -40.23 7.21 -14.76
C GLN A 139 -38.89 7.74 -14.24
N ILE A 140 -38.47 7.39 -13.02
CA ILE A 140 -37.17 7.77 -12.46
C ILE A 140 -35.99 7.28 -13.31
N LYS A 141 -36.18 6.19 -14.09
CA LYS A 141 -35.19 5.67 -15.06
C LYS A 141 -34.70 6.73 -16.04
N SER A 142 -35.53 7.72 -16.32
CA SER A 142 -35.26 8.79 -17.27
C SER A 142 -34.19 9.78 -16.79
N LEU A 143 -33.91 9.79 -15.48
CA LEU A 143 -32.86 10.61 -14.89
C LEU A 143 -31.47 10.01 -15.12
N ASP A 144 -31.35 8.70 -15.29
CA ASP A 144 -30.06 8.03 -15.46
C ASP A 144 -29.25 8.66 -16.61
N ASN A 145 -29.90 8.86 -17.76
CA ASN A 145 -29.25 9.43 -18.93
C ASN A 145 -28.94 10.93 -18.78
N ILE A 146 -29.78 11.73 -18.11
CA ILE A 146 -29.44 13.15 -17.90
C ILE A 146 -28.24 13.29 -16.97
N PHE A 147 -28.19 12.52 -15.88
CA PHE A 147 -27.03 12.52 -14.98
C PHE A 147 -25.76 11.99 -15.66
N ARG A 148 -25.85 10.97 -16.53
CA ARG A 148 -24.72 10.52 -17.35
C ARG A 148 -24.20 11.60 -18.30
N ALA A 149 -25.09 12.37 -18.92
CA ALA A 149 -24.70 13.48 -19.79
C ALA A 149 -24.00 14.59 -18.98
N ILE A 150 -24.56 14.96 -17.82
CA ILE A 150 -23.95 15.93 -16.89
C ILE A 150 -22.56 15.46 -16.46
N GLN A 151 -22.47 14.23 -15.95
CA GLN A 151 -21.24 13.58 -15.51
C GLN A 151 -20.11 13.63 -16.55
N ARG A 152 -20.43 13.37 -17.82
CA ARG A 152 -19.44 13.38 -18.92
C ARG A 152 -18.93 14.77 -19.22
N LEU A 153 -19.82 15.77 -19.18
CA LEU A 153 -19.44 17.17 -19.39
C LEU A 153 -18.59 17.70 -18.23
N GLU A 154 -18.88 17.31 -16.99
CA GLU A 154 -18.08 17.68 -15.82
C GLU A 154 -16.66 17.08 -15.85
N ARG A 155 -16.52 15.83 -16.32
CA ARG A 155 -15.20 15.16 -16.45
C ARG A 155 -14.28 15.75 -17.54
N SER A 156 -14.78 16.63 -18.39
CA SER A 156 -14.00 17.10 -19.55
C SER A 156 -12.91 18.10 -19.14
N ARG A 157 -11.71 17.96 -19.73
CA ARG A 157 -10.45 18.60 -19.26
C ARG A 157 -10.31 20.10 -19.56
N PHE A 158 -11.34 20.74 -20.08
CA PHE A 158 -11.21 22.05 -20.72
C PHE A 158 -11.64 23.24 -19.83
N ASP A 159 -12.12 22.97 -18.60
CA ASP A 159 -12.59 24.02 -17.70
C ASP A 159 -12.47 23.60 -16.23
N ASN A 160 -11.69 24.37 -15.45
CA ASN A 160 -11.47 24.16 -14.02
C ASN A 160 -12.35 25.06 -13.13
N LYS A 161 -13.32 25.79 -13.70
CA LYS A 161 -14.22 26.64 -12.89
C LYS A 161 -15.25 25.78 -12.17
N ILE A 162 -15.31 25.97 -10.85
CA ILE A 162 -16.32 25.38 -9.98
C ILE A 162 -17.65 26.10 -10.24
N ASP A 163 -18.68 25.37 -10.62
CA ASP A 163 -20.06 25.88 -10.71
C ASP A 163 -20.81 25.57 -9.40
N PRO A 164 -21.21 26.59 -8.62
CA PRO A 164 -21.95 26.40 -7.37
C PRO A 164 -23.24 25.56 -7.53
N LEU A 165 -23.88 25.60 -8.70
CA LEU A 165 -25.09 24.80 -8.97
C LEU A 165 -24.79 23.31 -9.08
N LEU A 166 -23.64 22.95 -9.66
CA LEU A 166 -23.19 21.57 -9.78
C LEU A 166 -22.63 21.05 -8.45
N THR A 167 -21.97 21.91 -7.65
CA THR A 167 -21.61 21.57 -6.27
C THR A 167 -22.85 21.21 -5.45
N LYS A 168 -23.92 22.01 -5.53
CA LYS A 168 -25.18 21.70 -4.85
C LYS A 168 -25.81 20.38 -5.35
N LEU A 169 -25.70 20.11 -6.66
CA LEU A 169 -26.19 18.87 -7.25
C LEU A 169 -25.46 17.65 -6.68
N PHE A 170 -24.14 17.72 -6.58
CA PHE A 170 -23.31 16.70 -5.94
C PHE A 170 -23.72 16.47 -4.48
N ASP A 171 -23.87 17.54 -3.70
CA ASP A 171 -24.29 17.45 -2.28
C ASP A 171 -25.64 16.75 -2.13
N ASN A 172 -26.61 17.07 -2.99
CA ASN A 172 -27.93 16.46 -2.95
C ASN A 172 -27.92 14.99 -3.42
N ILE A 173 -27.05 14.60 -4.35
CA ILE A 173 -26.80 13.18 -4.68
C ILE A 173 -26.24 12.45 -3.47
N VAL A 174 -25.30 13.07 -2.75
CA VAL A 174 -24.74 12.48 -1.53
C VAL A 174 -25.82 12.32 -0.45
N LYS A 175 -26.72 13.28 -0.28
CA LYS A 175 -27.88 13.13 0.63
C LYS A 175 -28.79 11.96 0.23
N CYS A 176 -29.01 11.72 -1.07
CA CYS A 176 -29.77 10.55 -1.53
C CYS A 176 -29.09 9.24 -1.11
N ILE A 177 -27.77 9.15 -1.26
CA ILE A 177 -26.98 7.98 -0.85
C ILE A 177 -26.93 7.84 0.68
N CYS A 178 -26.97 8.94 1.43
CA CYS A 178 -27.02 8.93 2.89
C CYS A 178 -28.44 8.74 3.46
N SER A 179 -29.47 8.62 2.61
CA SER A 179 -30.87 8.55 3.04
C SER A 179 -31.23 7.20 3.67
N THR A 180 -32.27 7.21 4.50
CA THR A 180 -32.86 5.99 5.07
C THR A 180 -33.34 5.04 3.97
N SER A 181 -33.92 5.57 2.88
CA SER A 181 -34.39 4.77 1.75
C SER A 181 -33.25 3.97 1.08
N PHE A 182 -32.06 4.56 0.94
CA PHE A 182 -30.90 3.84 0.40
C PHE A 182 -30.37 2.77 1.38
N ILE A 183 -30.38 3.06 2.68
CA ILE A 183 -29.95 2.12 3.71
C ILE A 183 -30.90 0.91 3.77
N GLU A 184 -32.20 1.15 3.81
CA GLU A 184 -33.23 0.09 3.80
C GLU A 184 -33.14 -0.76 2.53
N MET A 185 -32.85 -0.16 1.38
CA MET A 185 -32.70 -0.87 0.12
C MET A 185 -31.67 -2.02 0.21
N PHE A 186 -30.45 -1.76 0.70
CA PHE A 186 -29.43 -2.81 0.76
C PHE A 186 -29.61 -3.73 1.97
N ILE A 187 -30.19 -3.26 3.07
CA ILE A 187 -30.49 -4.13 4.22
C ILE A 187 -31.46 -5.25 3.83
N HIS A 188 -32.44 -4.94 2.97
CA HIS A 188 -33.48 -5.88 2.54
C HIS A 188 -33.20 -6.59 1.20
N SER A 189 -32.02 -6.42 0.60
CA SER A 189 -31.74 -6.89 -0.77
C SER A 189 -31.46 -8.40 -0.90
N THR A 190 -31.34 -9.13 0.21
CA THR A 190 -30.78 -10.51 0.22
C THR A 190 -31.61 -11.54 -0.55
N THR A 191 -32.88 -11.25 -0.88
CA THR A 191 -33.80 -12.17 -1.57
C THR A 191 -34.21 -11.68 -2.96
N GLN A 192 -33.77 -10.50 -3.39
CA GLN A 192 -34.22 -9.88 -4.62
C GLN A 192 -33.20 -10.08 -5.77
N GLU A 193 -33.69 -10.36 -6.99
CA GLU A 193 -32.83 -10.59 -8.16
C GLU A 193 -32.67 -9.36 -9.06
N ILE A 194 -33.68 -8.49 -9.13
CA ILE A 194 -33.74 -7.36 -10.05
C ILE A 194 -33.91 -6.06 -9.25
N ASP A 195 -33.17 -5.02 -9.63
CA ASP A 195 -33.36 -3.67 -9.08
C ASP A 195 -34.62 -3.05 -9.69
N ASP A 196 -35.50 -2.47 -8.86
CA ASP A 196 -36.52 -1.55 -9.37
C ASP A 196 -35.87 -0.25 -9.89
N PRO A 197 -36.58 0.56 -10.69
CA PRO A 197 -36.01 1.78 -11.28
C PRO A 197 -35.40 2.75 -10.26
N GLY A 198 -35.98 2.90 -9.06
CA GLY A 198 -35.45 3.76 -8.01
C GLY A 198 -34.21 3.19 -7.35
N GLN A 199 -34.21 1.89 -7.08
CA GLN A 199 -33.02 1.18 -6.60
C GLN A 199 -31.87 1.31 -7.59
N LYS A 200 -32.15 1.15 -8.89
CA LYS A 200 -31.15 1.31 -9.94
C LYS A 200 -30.58 2.73 -9.97
N PHE A 201 -31.44 3.73 -9.84
CA PHE A 201 -31.03 5.14 -9.78
C PHE A 201 -30.09 5.41 -8.60
N LEU A 202 -30.46 4.98 -7.39
CA LEU A 202 -29.61 5.18 -6.21
C LEU A 202 -28.31 4.36 -6.29
N LEU A 203 -28.40 3.06 -6.63
CA LEU A 203 -27.28 2.13 -6.57
C LEU A 203 -26.27 2.27 -7.71
N HIS A 204 -26.70 2.76 -8.88
CA HIS A 204 -25.83 2.90 -10.05
C HIS A 204 -25.63 4.37 -10.41
N THR A 205 -26.70 5.11 -10.68
CA THR A 205 -26.57 6.50 -11.16
C THR A 205 -25.93 7.41 -10.11
N CYS A 206 -26.45 7.41 -8.88
CA CYS A 206 -25.94 8.28 -7.81
C CYS A 206 -24.52 7.89 -7.37
N THR A 207 -24.24 6.60 -7.19
CA THR A 207 -22.90 6.15 -6.78
C THR A 207 -21.86 6.37 -7.88
N ASP A 208 -22.19 6.10 -9.15
CA ASP A 208 -21.28 6.33 -10.27
C ASP A 208 -21.01 7.83 -10.46
N TYR A 209 -22.02 8.68 -10.20
CA TYR A 209 -21.84 10.12 -10.18
C TYR A 209 -20.85 10.54 -9.09
N ILE A 210 -20.90 9.98 -7.89
CA ILE A 210 -19.91 10.28 -6.85
C ILE A 210 -18.49 9.90 -7.31
N TYR A 211 -18.31 8.73 -7.94
CA TYR A 211 -16.98 8.30 -8.42
C TYR A 211 -16.41 9.12 -9.56
N SER A 212 -17.27 9.78 -10.34
CA SER A 212 -16.79 10.57 -11.46
C SER A 212 -16.08 11.84 -11.11
N HIS A 213 -16.29 12.35 -9.90
CA HIS A 213 -15.74 13.63 -9.51
C HIS A 213 -14.33 13.43 -8.99
N PRO A 214 -13.38 14.29 -9.41
CA PRO A 214 -12.07 14.31 -8.80
C PRO A 214 -12.26 14.58 -7.31
N THR A 215 -11.72 13.68 -6.53
CA THR A 215 -11.86 13.70 -5.08
C THR A 215 -10.81 14.66 -4.52
N ASP A 216 -11.18 15.93 -4.50
CA ASP A 216 -10.36 17.05 -4.02
C ASP A 216 -10.85 17.54 -2.65
N GLN A 217 -10.23 18.58 -2.11
CA GLN A 217 -10.61 19.13 -0.80
C GLN A 217 -12.08 19.61 -0.76
N GLN A 218 -12.71 19.87 -1.90
CA GLN A 218 -14.06 20.43 -1.99
C GLN A 218 -15.10 19.44 -1.49
N HIS A 219 -14.96 18.16 -1.86
CA HIS A 219 -15.93 17.11 -1.52
C HIS A 219 -15.63 16.40 -0.19
N LYS A 220 -14.67 16.91 0.60
CA LYS A 220 -14.22 16.26 1.84
C LYS A 220 -15.37 16.07 2.84
N GLN A 221 -16.24 17.06 3.00
CA GLN A 221 -17.37 16.96 3.93
C GLN A 221 -18.35 15.87 3.48
N CYS A 222 -18.69 15.84 2.19
CA CYS A 222 -19.62 14.86 1.64
C CYS A 222 -19.11 13.42 1.82
N LEU A 223 -17.79 13.19 1.67
CA LEU A 223 -17.19 11.88 1.97
C LEU A 223 -17.25 11.50 3.46
N LEU A 224 -17.18 12.48 4.36
CA LEU A 224 -17.37 12.26 5.79
C LEU A 224 -18.84 11.91 6.10
N ASP A 225 -19.78 12.62 5.49
CA ASP A 225 -21.22 12.38 5.66
C ASP A 225 -21.60 10.97 5.20
N ILE A 226 -21.12 10.56 4.02
CA ILE A 226 -21.25 9.18 3.51
C ILE A 226 -20.74 8.17 4.53
N ARG A 227 -19.53 8.38 5.06
CA ARG A 227 -18.92 7.46 6.00
C ARG A 227 -19.74 7.37 7.29
N GLN A 228 -20.18 8.51 7.82
CA GLN A 228 -20.99 8.57 9.03
C GLN A 228 -22.34 7.85 8.86
N SER A 229 -23.01 8.04 7.72
CA SER A 229 -24.32 7.44 7.46
C SER A 229 -24.24 5.96 7.10
N LEU A 230 -23.26 5.54 6.32
CA LEU A 230 -23.26 4.19 5.70
C LEU A 230 -22.35 3.18 6.38
N LEU A 231 -21.26 3.59 7.03
CA LEU A 231 -20.25 2.64 7.51
C LEU A 231 -20.83 1.66 8.54
N HIS A 232 -21.53 2.16 9.55
CA HIS A 232 -22.08 1.31 10.61
C HIS A 232 -23.20 0.39 10.08
N PRO A 233 -24.25 0.88 9.39
CA PRO A 233 -25.29 0.00 8.85
C PRO A 233 -24.74 -1.07 7.90
N PHE A 234 -23.81 -0.69 7.01
CA PHE A 234 -23.24 -1.61 6.05
C PHE A 234 -22.32 -2.65 6.69
N SER A 235 -21.44 -2.25 7.62
CA SER A 235 -20.54 -3.17 8.32
C SER A 235 -21.29 -4.18 9.18
N GLN A 236 -22.33 -3.72 9.89
CA GLN A 236 -23.21 -4.59 10.66
C GLN A 236 -23.95 -5.58 9.75
N TRP A 237 -24.58 -5.10 8.68
CA TRP A 237 -25.29 -5.96 7.73
C TRP A 237 -24.37 -6.99 7.10
N LEU A 238 -23.18 -6.58 6.64
CA LEU A 238 -22.21 -7.49 6.03
C LEU A 238 -21.74 -8.56 7.01
N SER A 239 -21.52 -8.18 8.28
CA SER A 239 -21.11 -9.12 9.33
C SER A 239 -22.16 -10.21 9.60
N GLN A 240 -23.44 -9.88 9.45
CA GLN A 240 -24.56 -10.82 9.60
C GLN A 240 -24.73 -11.72 8.38
N GLN A 241 -24.52 -11.19 7.17
CA GLN A 241 -24.75 -11.92 5.91
C GLN A 241 -23.51 -12.67 5.39
N ARG A 242 -22.30 -12.40 5.89
CA ARG A 242 -21.06 -13.00 5.35
C ARG A 242 -21.04 -14.53 5.38
N SER A 243 -21.76 -15.18 6.30
CA SER A 243 -21.83 -16.65 6.36
C SER A 243 -22.68 -17.26 5.25
N SER A 244 -23.65 -16.52 4.71
CA SER A 244 -24.53 -16.94 3.63
C SER A 244 -24.03 -16.52 2.24
N PHE A 245 -22.78 -16.04 2.10
CA PHE A 245 -22.28 -15.48 0.84
C PHE A 245 -22.39 -16.42 -0.38
N ARG A 246 -22.46 -17.72 -0.15
CA ARG A 246 -22.64 -18.74 -1.20
C ARG A 246 -23.98 -18.64 -1.92
N SER A 247 -25.00 -18.03 -1.31
CA SER A 247 -26.30 -17.79 -1.93
C SER A 247 -26.42 -16.42 -2.60
N TRP A 248 -25.34 -15.62 -2.61
CA TRP A 248 -25.38 -14.29 -3.19
C TRP A 248 -25.43 -14.33 -4.72
N ASN A 249 -26.29 -13.48 -5.28
CA ASN A 249 -26.46 -13.30 -6.72
C ASN A 249 -25.64 -12.12 -7.26
N ILE A 250 -25.79 -11.82 -8.55
CA ILE A 250 -25.10 -10.70 -9.21
C ILE A 250 -25.42 -9.36 -8.53
N ARG A 251 -26.68 -9.16 -8.12
CA ARG A 251 -27.13 -7.93 -7.47
C ARG A 251 -26.38 -7.68 -6.16
N MET A 252 -26.22 -8.70 -5.33
CA MET A 252 -25.44 -8.60 -4.09
C MET A 252 -23.99 -8.19 -4.35
N THR A 253 -23.36 -8.71 -5.40
CA THR A 253 -22.01 -8.31 -5.81
C THR A 253 -21.94 -6.84 -6.26
N VAL A 254 -23.00 -6.34 -6.92
CA VAL A 254 -23.10 -4.91 -7.28
C VAL A 254 -23.20 -4.05 -6.02
N ILE A 255 -24.08 -4.41 -5.07
CA ILE A 255 -24.25 -3.68 -3.80
C ILE A 255 -22.92 -3.59 -3.05
N LEU A 256 -22.22 -4.72 -2.91
CA LEU A 256 -20.89 -4.76 -2.30
C LEU A 256 -19.89 -3.88 -3.03
N ARG A 257 -19.84 -3.97 -4.36
CA ARG A 257 -18.91 -3.16 -5.16
C ARG A 257 -19.14 -1.67 -4.94
N GLN A 258 -20.40 -1.25 -4.96
CA GLN A 258 -20.78 0.15 -4.83
C GLN A 258 -20.51 0.68 -3.41
N LEU A 259 -20.99 -0.02 -2.38
CA LEU A 259 -20.83 0.44 -0.99
C LEU A 259 -19.37 0.39 -0.53
N CYS A 260 -18.64 -0.69 -0.85
CA CYS A 260 -17.24 -0.80 -0.46
C CYS A 260 -16.39 0.31 -1.11
N PHE A 261 -16.60 0.58 -2.40
CA PHE A 261 -15.79 1.56 -3.11
C PHE A 261 -16.07 2.99 -2.62
N ILE A 262 -17.35 3.37 -2.40
CA ILE A 262 -17.69 4.66 -1.79
C ILE A 262 -17.09 4.81 -0.38
N LEU A 263 -17.21 3.78 0.47
CA LEU A 263 -16.74 3.85 1.86
C LEU A 263 -15.21 3.92 1.96
N THR A 264 -14.49 3.32 1.01
CA THR A 264 -13.02 3.33 1.01
C THR A 264 -12.42 4.51 0.25
N LEU A 265 -13.22 5.25 -0.53
CA LEU A 265 -12.79 6.44 -1.27
C LEU A 265 -12.12 7.48 -0.37
N SER A 266 -12.68 7.74 0.81
CA SER A 266 -12.10 8.68 1.79
C SER A 266 -10.69 8.29 2.26
N ILE A 267 -10.40 6.98 2.36
CA ILE A 267 -9.10 6.45 2.77
C ILE A 267 -8.05 6.65 1.68
N GLN A 268 -8.42 6.48 0.39
CA GLN A 268 -7.48 6.68 -0.73
C GLN A 268 -6.91 8.09 -0.78
N LEU A 269 -7.65 9.07 -0.25
CA LEU A 269 -7.37 10.50 -0.38
C LEU A 269 -6.62 11.07 0.81
N ASN A 270 -6.93 10.60 2.01
CA ASN A 270 -6.34 11.10 3.24
C ASN A 270 -5.80 9.98 4.12
N ARG A 271 -4.65 9.46 3.70
CA ARG A 271 -3.96 8.33 4.35
C ARG A 271 -3.59 8.56 5.81
N TYR A 272 -3.31 9.82 6.16
CA TYR A 272 -2.93 10.24 7.52
C TYR A 272 -4.14 10.68 8.36
N ALA A 273 -5.37 10.49 7.86
CA ALA A 273 -6.56 10.76 8.65
C ALA A 273 -6.60 9.83 9.86
N ILE A 274 -6.62 10.42 11.05
CA ILE A 274 -6.91 9.70 12.28
C ILE A 274 -8.42 9.40 12.28
N LEU A 275 -8.75 8.12 12.40
CA LEU A 275 -10.11 7.63 12.54
C LEU A 275 -10.50 7.71 14.02
N ASP A 276 -11.69 8.24 14.28
CA ASP A 276 -12.33 8.11 15.59
C ASP A 276 -12.65 6.64 15.89
N LYS A 277 -12.92 6.34 17.16
CA LYS A 277 -13.09 4.97 17.65
C LYS A 277 -14.21 4.21 16.92
N ASP A 278 -15.34 4.85 16.66
CA ASP A 278 -16.50 4.20 16.06
C ASP A 278 -16.28 3.94 14.57
N THR A 279 -15.70 4.93 13.87
CA THR A 279 -15.28 4.76 12.48
C THR A 279 -14.23 3.66 12.34
N PHE A 280 -13.22 3.64 13.21
CA PHE A 280 -12.20 2.59 13.22
C PHE A 280 -12.82 1.20 13.41
N ASN A 281 -13.71 1.05 14.40
CA ASN A 281 -14.41 -0.22 14.65
C ASN A 281 -15.27 -0.67 13.46
N GLY A 282 -15.97 0.25 12.78
CA GLY A 282 -16.75 -0.07 11.58
C GLY A 282 -15.90 -0.63 10.44
N TYR A 283 -14.74 -0.03 10.18
CA TYR A 283 -13.80 -0.58 9.19
C TYR A 283 -13.18 -1.91 9.63
N CYS A 284 -12.85 -2.08 10.91
CA CYS A 284 -12.39 -3.36 11.45
C CYS A 284 -13.40 -4.50 11.19
N GLN A 285 -14.70 -4.23 11.39
CA GLN A 285 -15.77 -5.19 11.09
C GLN A 285 -15.87 -5.53 9.60
N LEU A 286 -15.67 -4.55 8.71
CA LEU A 286 -15.59 -4.79 7.25
C LEU A 286 -14.39 -5.64 6.89
N ILE A 287 -13.20 -5.31 7.42
CA ILE A 287 -11.96 -6.07 7.21
C ILE A 287 -12.17 -7.53 7.61
N ASP A 288 -12.71 -7.78 8.80
CA ASP A 288 -12.96 -9.13 9.30
C ASP A 288 -13.93 -9.90 8.40
N SER A 289 -14.98 -9.22 7.92
CA SER A 289 -15.94 -9.83 7.02
C SER A 289 -15.32 -10.15 5.66
N PHE A 290 -14.47 -9.28 5.12
CA PHE A 290 -13.75 -9.53 3.87
C PHE A 290 -12.80 -10.72 3.99
N ILE A 291 -12.02 -10.78 5.07
CA ILE A 291 -11.07 -11.87 5.34
C ILE A 291 -11.81 -13.21 5.41
N ILE A 292 -12.92 -13.27 6.17
CA ILE A 292 -13.72 -14.50 6.30
C ILE A 292 -14.29 -14.97 4.95
N ILE A 293 -14.81 -14.05 4.14
CA ILE A 293 -15.35 -14.38 2.82
C ILE A 293 -14.23 -14.89 1.90
N LEU A 294 -13.11 -14.16 1.81
CA LEU A 294 -11.96 -14.54 0.98
C LEU A 294 -11.39 -15.90 1.39
N GLN A 295 -11.25 -16.14 2.70
CA GLN A 295 -10.80 -17.41 3.23
C GLN A 295 -11.75 -18.56 2.88
N SER A 296 -13.06 -18.32 2.98
CA SER A 296 -14.07 -19.33 2.63
C SER A 296 -14.07 -19.68 1.14
N ILE A 297 -13.79 -18.69 0.26
CA ILE A 297 -13.65 -18.93 -1.19
C ILE A 297 -12.39 -19.76 -1.46
N ILE A 298 -11.24 -19.37 -0.89
CA ILE A 298 -9.96 -20.03 -1.14
C ILE A 298 -9.90 -21.47 -0.62
N GLN A 299 -10.54 -21.75 0.52
CA GLN A 299 -10.55 -23.09 1.11
C GLN A 299 -11.31 -24.13 0.25
N THR A 300 -12.07 -23.70 -0.76
CA THR A 300 -12.86 -24.59 -1.61
C THR A 300 -12.43 -24.46 -3.07
N GLU A 301 -11.62 -25.39 -3.60
CA GLU A 301 -11.04 -25.29 -4.95
C GLU A 301 -12.08 -25.04 -6.06
N ASN A 302 -13.23 -25.75 -6.02
CA ASN A 302 -14.32 -25.57 -6.98
C ASN A 302 -14.94 -24.15 -6.97
N MET A 303 -14.74 -23.37 -5.91
CA MET A 303 -15.31 -22.03 -5.78
C MET A 303 -14.45 -20.96 -6.44
N ILE A 304 -13.15 -21.18 -6.61
CA ILE A 304 -12.21 -20.19 -7.13
C ILE A 304 -12.55 -19.80 -8.59
N ASN A 305 -12.96 -20.80 -9.39
CA ASN A 305 -13.23 -20.61 -10.82
C ASN A 305 -14.67 -20.13 -11.11
N ASN A 306 -15.51 -19.99 -10.08
CA ASN A 306 -16.86 -19.46 -10.25
C ASN A 306 -16.81 -17.95 -10.55
N LYS A 307 -17.45 -17.51 -11.64
CA LYS A 307 -17.49 -16.09 -12.07
C LYS A 307 -17.98 -15.13 -10.98
N LEU A 308 -18.97 -15.52 -10.18
CA LEU A 308 -19.47 -14.69 -9.07
C LEU A 308 -18.40 -14.54 -7.98
N ASN A 309 -17.74 -15.64 -7.62
CA ASN A 309 -16.67 -15.60 -6.62
C ASN A 309 -15.45 -14.83 -7.11
N GLN A 310 -15.08 -14.93 -8.39
CA GLN A 310 -14.05 -14.09 -8.98
C GLN A 310 -14.43 -12.61 -8.94
N SER A 311 -15.69 -12.26 -9.25
CA SER A 311 -16.18 -10.90 -9.12
C SER A 311 -16.18 -10.41 -7.67
N LEU A 312 -16.47 -11.30 -6.71
CA LEU A 312 -16.44 -11.00 -5.29
C LEU A 312 -14.99 -10.77 -4.83
N MET A 313 -14.05 -11.64 -5.16
CA MET A 313 -12.62 -11.45 -4.90
C MET A 313 -12.10 -10.15 -5.53
N GLY A 314 -12.47 -9.87 -6.79
CA GLY A 314 -12.14 -8.63 -7.49
C GLY A 314 -12.78 -7.37 -6.89
N THR A 315 -13.80 -7.53 -6.05
CA THR A 315 -14.40 -6.44 -5.27
C THR A 315 -13.70 -6.28 -3.92
N LEU A 316 -13.49 -7.38 -3.19
CA LEU A 316 -12.96 -7.33 -1.83
C LEU A 316 -11.48 -6.98 -1.78
N THR A 317 -10.66 -7.54 -2.68
CA THR A 317 -9.20 -7.33 -2.69
C THR A 317 -8.75 -5.87 -2.90
N PRO A 318 -9.28 -5.08 -3.86
CA PRO A 318 -8.88 -3.67 -3.99
C PRO A 318 -9.36 -2.80 -2.81
N ASN A 319 -10.50 -3.14 -2.20
CA ASN A 319 -11.01 -2.43 -1.04
C ASN A 319 -10.21 -2.75 0.22
N LEU A 320 -9.82 -4.02 0.41
CA LEU A 320 -8.92 -4.43 1.48
C LEU A 320 -7.55 -3.76 1.34
N TYR A 321 -6.98 -3.73 0.12
CA TYR A 321 -5.78 -2.93 -0.16
C TYR A 321 -5.98 -1.46 0.22
N THR A 322 -7.10 -0.87 -0.18
CA THR A 322 -7.33 0.56 0.09
C THR A 322 -7.29 0.86 1.58
N MET A 323 -7.80 -0.05 2.41
CA MET A 323 -7.73 0.08 3.87
C MET A 323 -6.31 -0.01 4.42
N THR A 324 -5.37 -0.71 3.75
CA THR A 324 -3.95 -0.71 4.16
C THR A 324 -3.25 0.64 3.93
N LEU A 325 -3.90 1.60 3.26
CA LEU A 325 -3.37 2.95 3.12
C LEU A 325 -3.54 3.81 4.38
N SER A 326 -4.41 3.43 5.32
CA SER A 326 -4.56 4.10 6.61
C SER A 326 -3.65 3.45 7.65
N ASN A 327 -2.82 4.23 8.34
CA ASN A 327 -1.88 3.70 9.33
C ASN A 327 -2.56 2.85 10.42
N GLN A 328 -3.71 3.29 10.95
CA GLN A 328 -4.43 2.56 12.00
C GLN A 328 -4.97 1.21 11.48
N LEU A 329 -5.54 1.21 10.27
CA LEU A 329 -6.10 -0.01 9.67
C LEU A 329 -5.01 -0.94 9.16
N GLU A 330 -3.88 -0.42 8.67
CA GLU A 330 -2.71 -1.20 8.28
C GLU A 330 -2.19 -2.03 9.47
N ILE A 331 -2.04 -1.40 10.64
CA ILE A 331 -1.65 -2.11 11.88
C ILE A 331 -2.67 -3.19 12.23
N TYR A 332 -3.97 -2.88 12.14
CA TYR A 332 -5.02 -3.87 12.40
C TYR A 332 -4.94 -5.07 11.46
N ILE A 333 -4.72 -4.84 10.15
CA ILE A 333 -4.62 -5.89 9.14
C ILE A 333 -3.35 -6.74 9.36
N LYS A 334 -2.21 -6.13 9.71
CA LYS A 334 -0.97 -6.86 10.06
C LYS A 334 -1.21 -7.85 11.20
N ASN A 335 -1.98 -7.46 12.21
CA ASN A 335 -2.31 -8.30 13.36
C ASN A 335 -3.30 -9.45 13.04
N LYS A 336 -3.83 -9.54 11.81
CA LYS A 336 -4.71 -10.64 11.37
C LYS A 336 -3.96 -11.84 10.81
N HIS A 337 -2.64 -11.75 10.63
CA HIS A 337 -1.79 -12.84 10.12
C HIS A 337 -2.30 -13.48 8.81
N ILE A 338 -2.78 -12.64 7.89
CA ILE A 338 -3.42 -13.10 6.64
C ILE A 338 -2.44 -13.36 5.48
N THR A 339 -1.13 -13.33 5.70
CA THR A 339 -0.13 -13.48 4.62
C THR A 339 -0.37 -14.72 3.76
N SER A 340 -0.62 -15.88 4.37
CA SER A 340 -0.88 -17.14 3.66
C SER A 340 -2.15 -17.10 2.81
N LEU A 341 -3.19 -16.41 3.27
CA LEU A 341 -4.43 -16.18 2.52
C LEU A 341 -4.15 -15.34 1.28
N ILE A 342 -3.41 -14.24 1.44
CA ILE A 342 -3.12 -13.32 0.34
C ILE A 342 -2.17 -13.94 -0.69
N LEU A 343 -1.20 -14.77 -0.27
CA LEU A 343 -0.36 -15.54 -1.19
C LEU A 343 -1.19 -16.47 -2.07
N LYS A 344 -2.17 -17.19 -1.49
CA LYS A 344 -3.10 -18.01 -2.29
C LYS A 344 -3.95 -17.19 -3.26
N LEU A 345 -4.32 -15.95 -2.91
CA LEU A 345 -4.98 -15.04 -3.87
C LEU A 345 -4.05 -14.63 -5.01
N ALA A 346 -2.76 -14.47 -4.73
CA ALA A 346 -1.75 -14.12 -5.73
C ALA A 346 -1.48 -15.26 -6.73
N ASP A 347 -1.85 -16.50 -6.40
CA ASP A 347 -1.72 -17.66 -7.29
C ASP A 347 -2.94 -17.86 -8.22
N ILE A 348 -4.02 -17.10 -8.04
CA ILE A 348 -5.20 -17.17 -8.90
C ILE A 348 -4.87 -16.54 -10.26
N GLU A 349 -5.21 -17.22 -11.37
CA GLU A 349 -5.02 -16.72 -12.73
C GLU A 349 -5.98 -15.56 -13.10
N ASN A 350 -5.78 -14.41 -12.46
CA ASN A 350 -6.51 -13.17 -12.72
C ASN A 350 -5.66 -11.94 -12.35
N ASP A 351 -5.17 -11.22 -13.36
CA ASP A 351 -4.28 -10.07 -13.21
C ASP A 351 -4.74 -9.03 -12.15
N GLU A 352 -6.03 -8.69 -12.10
CA GLU A 352 -6.54 -7.69 -11.16
C GLU A 352 -6.55 -8.23 -9.72
N ILE A 353 -6.93 -9.51 -9.52
CA ILE A 353 -6.87 -10.15 -8.20
C ILE A 353 -5.41 -10.27 -7.75
N GLN A 354 -4.52 -10.75 -8.62
CA GLN A 354 -3.09 -10.90 -8.32
C GLN A 354 -2.44 -9.56 -7.98
N LEU A 355 -2.69 -8.53 -8.80
CA LEU A 355 -2.15 -7.19 -8.54
C LEU A 355 -2.61 -6.67 -7.17
N ASN A 356 -3.90 -6.80 -6.83
CA ASN A 356 -4.40 -6.35 -5.53
C ASN A 356 -3.87 -7.20 -4.38
N ALA A 357 -3.66 -8.51 -4.57
CA ALA A 357 -2.99 -9.35 -3.59
C ALA A 357 -1.55 -8.88 -3.33
N PHE A 358 -0.76 -8.61 -4.38
CA PHE A 358 0.60 -8.07 -4.21
C PHE A 358 0.62 -6.68 -3.59
N ARG A 359 -0.38 -5.84 -3.88
CA ARG A 359 -0.52 -4.53 -3.23
C ARG A 359 -0.81 -4.66 -1.73
N ILE A 360 -1.63 -5.63 -1.31
CA ILE A 360 -1.84 -5.94 0.11
C ILE A 360 -0.54 -6.47 0.73
N LEU A 361 0.12 -7.45 0.08
CA LEU A 361 1.39 -8.00 0.54
C LEU A 361 2.44 -6.91 0.72
N SER A 362 2.52 -5.92 -0.18
CA SER A 362 3.45 -4.80 -0.05
C SER A 362 3.33 -4.01 1.26
N SER A 363 2.20 -4.14 1.98
CA SER A 363 1.99 -3.52 3.29
C SER A 363 2.14 -4.50 4.47
N ILE A 364 1.93 -5.81 4.28
CA ILE A 364 1.88 -6.77 5.41
C ILE A 364 3.01 -7.79 5.42
N ILE A 365 3.73 -7.93 4.32
CA ILE A 365 4.71 -9.00 4.15
C ILE A 365 5.93 -8.76 5.04
N THR A 366 6.36 -9.82 5.72
CA THR A 366 7.61 -9.82 6.49
C THR A 366 8.76 -10.36 5.64
N GLU A 367 9.99 -10.20 6.12
CA GLU A 367 11.15 -10.80 5.46
C GLU A 367 11.02 -12.33 5.33
N GLN A 368 10.57 -12.99 6.40
CA GLN A 368 10.46 -14.46 6.42
C GLN A 368 9.45 -14.99 5.39
N ASP A 369 8.35 -14.26 5.17
CA ASP A 369 7.33 -14.62 4.18
C ASP A 369 7.90 -14.61 2.75
N THR A 370 8.92 -13.79 2.48
CA THR A 370 9.44 -13.59 1.12
C THR A 370 10.23 -14.77 0.59
N LYS A 371 10.77 -15.61 1.49
CA LYS A 371 11.43 -16.88 1.14
C LYS A 371 10.48 -17.86 0.47
N THR A 372 9.18 -17.72 0.71
CA THR A 372 8.13 -18.56 0.11
C THR A 372 7.55 -17.97 -1.17
N MET A 373 7.84 -16.71 -1.49
CA MET A 373 7.32 -16.06 -2.69
C MET A 373 8.10 -16.48 -3.94
N SER A 374 7.48 -17.30 -4.79
CA SER A 374 8.02 -17.68 -6.10
C SER A 374 7.55 -16.76 -7.25
N ASN A 375 6.68 -15.78 -6.97
CA ASN A 375 5.96 -14.98 -7.97
C ASN A 375 6.72 -13.73 -8.44
N SER A 376 8.06 -13.65 -8.30
CA SER A 376 8.85 -12.45 -8.61
C SER A 376 8.66 -11.94 -10.05
N ILE A 377 8.64 -12.87 -11.01
CA ILE A 377 8.38 -12.60 -12.44
C ILE A 377 6.98 -12.00 -12.61
N THR A 378 5.97 -12.61 -11.99
CA THR A 378 4.57 -12.17 -12.05
C THR A 378 4.40 -10.77 -11.46
N ILE A 379 5.05 -10.49 -10.32
CA ILE A 379 5.02 -9.16 -9.69
C ILE A 379 5.59 -8.11 -10.64
N ALA A 380 6.81 -8.33 -11.16
CA ALA A 380 7.45 -7.39 -12.08
C ALA A 380 6.58 -7.15 -13.33
N ASN A 381 6.07 -8.22 -13.95
CA ASN A 381 5.20 -8.15 -15.13
C ASN A 381 3.93 -7.34 -14.87
N LEU A 382 3.20 -7.65 -13.79
CA LEU A 382 1.93 -6.98 -13.48
C LEU A 382 2.15 -5.50 -13.14
N PHE A 383 3.10 -5.19 -12.25
CA PHE A 383 3.37 -3.80 -11.89
C PHE A 383 3.81 -2.98 -13.12
N ARG A 384 4.66 -3.55 -13.98
CA ARG A 384 5.06 -2.91 -15.24
C ARG A 384 3.86 -2.62 -16.13
N LYS A 385 3.06 -3.65 -16.43
CA LYS A 385 1.85 -3.55 -17.26
C LYS A 385 0.89 -2.47 -16.77
N PHE A 386 0.61 -2.44 -15.47
CA PHE A 386 -0.35 -1.49 -14.90
C PHE A 386 0.22 -0.08 -14.71
N LEU A 387 1.52 0.07 -14.44
CA LEU A 387 2.17 1.38 -14.42
C LEU A 387 2.22 1.99 -15.82
N ASP A 388 2.61 1.23 -16.85
CA ASP A 388 2.64 1.69 -18.24
C ASP A 388 1.24 2.10 -18.75
N LYS A 389 0.18 1.41 -18.33
CA LYS A 389 -1.20 1.79 -18.67
C LYS A 389 -1.65 3.08 -18.00
N ALA A 390 -1.13 3.39 -16.81
CA ALA A 390 -1.60 4.50 -15.98
C ALA A 390 -0.75 5.78 -16.10
N ILE A 391 0.52 5.67 -16.51
CA ILE A 391 1.52 6.75 -16.47
C ILE A 391 1.15 7.99 -17.29
N ASP A 392 0.44 7.81 -18.40
CA ASP A 392 0.04 8.87 -19.33
C ASP A 392 -1.45 9.21 -19.26
N ASP A 393 -2.20 8.59 -18.34
CA ASP A 393 -3.63 8.85 -18.13
C ASP A 393 -3.87 9.67 -16.85
N PRO A 394 -4.16 10.98 -16.96
CA PRO A 394 -4.54 11.84 -15.84
C PRO A 394 -5.60 11.26 -14.90
N ASN A 395 -6.57 10.49 -15.42
CA ASN A 395 -7.64 9.91 -14.61
C ASN A 395 -7.16 8.73 -13.76
N GLN A 396 -6.02 8.14 -14.11
CA GLN A 396 -5.40 7.02 -13.39
C GLN A 396 -4.18 7.45 -12.57
N MET A 397 -3.86 8.74 -12.47
CA MET A 397 -2.67 9.21 -11.76
C MET A 397 -2.65 8.83 -10.28
N LEU A 398 -3.80 8.83 -9.60
CA LEU A 398 -3.87 8.33 -8.22
C LEU A 398 -3.55 6.83 -8.13
N LYS A 399 -4.07 6.02 -9.06
CA LYS A 399 -3.75 4.59 -9.17
C LYS A 399 -2.25 4.41 -9.46
N PHE A 400 -1.67 5.22 -10.36
CA PHE A 400 -0.25 5.22 -10.68
C PHE A 400 0.62 5.48 -9.43
N TYR A 401 0.34 6.54 -8.67
CA TYR A 401 1.07 6.85 -7.43
C TYR A 401 0.96 5.72 -6.39
N ASN A 402 -0.24 5.12 -6.26
CA ASN A 402 -0.47 3.98 -5.38
C ASN A 402 0.36 2.75 -5.79
N LEU A 403 0.41 2.44 -7.09
CA LEU A 403 1.20 1.33 -7.62
C LEU A 403 2.70 1.55 -7.42
N LEU A 404 3.20 2.76 -7.68
CA LEU A 404 4.61 3.09 -7.50
C LEU A 404 5.03 2.94 -6.02
N ARG A 405 4.17 3.37 -5.10
CA ARG A 405 4.39 3.16 -3.66
C ARG A 405 4.43 1.67 -3.29
N CYS A 406 3.52 0.85 -3.81
CA CYS A 406 3.53 -0.59 -3.54
C CYS A 406 4.81 -1.24 -4.09
N LEU A 407 5.19 -0.89 -5.33
CA LEU A 407 6.42 -1.37 -5.94
C LEU A 407 7.64 -1.00 -5.11
N LYS A 408 7.68 0.20 -4.51
CA LYS A 408 8.77 0.61 -3.61
C LYS A 408 8.97 -0.34 -2.43
N HIS A 409 7.90 -0.83 -1.81
CA HIS A 409 8.05 -1.78 -0.69
C HIS A 409 8.48 -3.16 -1.20
N LEU A 410 7.93 -3.60 -2.34
CA LEU A 410 8.29 -4.91 -2.93
C LEU A 410 9.69 -4.94 -3.53
N ILE A 411 10.22 -3.82 -4.03
CA ILE A 411 11.52 -3.81 -4.72
C ILE A 411 12.68 -4.07 -3.77
N GLN A 412 12.47 -4.14 -2.45
CA GLN A 412 13.52 -4.52 -1.51
C GLN A 412 14.02 -5.95 -1.75
N TYR A 413 13.21 -6.82 -2.36
CA TYR A 413 13.53 -8.20 -2.67
C TYR A 413 14.36 -8.34 -3.96
N ASP A 414 15.51 -9.00 -3.85
CA ASP A 414 16.51 -9.05 -4.92
C ASP A 414 16.00 -9.73 -6.21
N GLN A 415 15.15 -10.76 -6.10
CA GLN A 415 14.54 -11.41 -7.27
C GLN A 415 13.64 -10.45 -8.06
N ILE A 416 12.89 -9.57 -7.37
CA ILE A 416 12.00 -8.60 -8.04
C ILE A 416 12.82 -7.51 -8.72
N LYS A 417 13.96 -7.09 -8.12
CA LYS A 417 14.90 -6.13 -8.75
C LYS A 417 15.37 -6.66 -10.10
N GLN A 418 15.86 -7.90 -10.13
CA GLN A 418 16.39 -8.52 -11.33
C GLN A 418 15.33 -8.60 -12.44
N GLU A 419 14.11 -9.03 -12.11
CA GLU A 419 13.03 -9.11 -13.09
C GLU A 419 12.56 -7.74 -13.60
N LEU A 420 12.48 -6.73 -12.72
CA LEU A 420 12.12 -5.37 -13.13
C LEU A 420 13.16 -4.77 -14.09
N ILE A 421 14.46 -5.04 -13.86
CA ILE A 421 15.56 -4.58 -14.72
C ILE A 421 15.47 -5.26 -16.10
N LYS A 422 15.31 -6.59 -16.15
CA LYS A 422 15.14 -7.36 -17.40
C LYS A 422 14.00 -6.83 -18.27
N GLN A 423 12.96 -6.29 -17.64
CA GLN A 423 11.77 -5.73 -18.30
C GLN A 423 11.89 -4.22 -18.57
N ASN A 424 13.12 -3.67 -18.60
CA ASN A 424 13.41 -2.26 -18.85
C ASN A 424 12.73 -1.28 -17.87
N GLY A 425 12.36 -1.72 -16.67
CA GLY A 425 11.61 -0.92 -15.70
C GLY A 425 12.29 0.39 -15.31
N ILE A 426 13.63 0.47 -15.44
CA ILE A 426 14.43 1.67 -15.20
C ILE A 426 13.95 2.85 -16.07
N LEU A 427 13.60 2.63 -17.34
CA LEU A 427 13.17 3.71 -18.24
C LEU A 427 11.87 4.37 -17.76
N LEU A 428 10.92 3.58 -17.26
CA LEU A 428 9.67 4.08 -16.67
C LEU A 428 9.98 4.97 -15.46
N LEU A 429 10.89 4.53 -14.59
CA LEU A 429 11.28 5.28 -13.40
C LEU A 429 12.05 6.56 -13.76
N LEU A 430 12.87 6.55 -14.82
CA LEU A 430 13.54 7.75 -15.34
C LEU A 430 12.51 8.77 -15.83
N ARG A 431 11.46 8.35 -16.57
CA ARG A 431 10.35 9.25 -16.96
C ARG A 431 9.70 9.92 -15.74
N CYS A 432 9.51 9.17 -14.66
CA CYS A 432 8.90 9.70 -13.43
C CYS A 432 9.69 10.87 -12.84
N ILE A 433 11.02 10.89 -13.01
CA ILE A 433 11.90 11.89 -12.41
C ILE A 433 12.27 13.02 -13.38
N THR A 434 12.17 12.81 -14.70
CA THR A 434 12.50 13.82 -15.72
C THR A 434 11.30 14.60 -16.24
N GLU A 435 10.12 14.00 -16.31
CA GLU A 435 8.92 14.69 -16.82
C GLU A 435 8.28 15.58 -15.74
N THR A 436 7.93 16.82 -16.11
CA THR A 436 7.41 17.84 -15.19
C THR A 436 5.99 17.59 -14.69
N LYS A 437 5.24 16.69 -15.34
CA LYS A 437 3.84 16.36 -14.97
C LYS A 437 3.72 15.59 -13.66
N PHE A 438 4.81 14.99 -13.17
CA PHE A 438 4.80 14.14 -11.98
C PHE A 438 5.00 14.93 -10.71
N LYS A 439 4.17 14.65 -9.69
CA LYS A 439 4.26 15.32 -8.40
C LYS A 439 5.51 14.86 -7.62
N PRO A 440 6.29 15.77 -7.00
CA PRO A 440 7.55 15.42 -6.34
C PRO A 440 7.42 14.32 -5.27
N LEU A 441 6.49 14.45 -4.33
CA LEU A 441 6.39 13.51 -3.20
C LEU A 441 5.63 12.21 -3.55
N GLN A 442 4.68 12.27 -4.49
CA GLN A 442 3.84 11.13 -4.84
C GLN A 442 4.43 10.24 -5.94
N ALA A 443 5.28 10.80 -6.80
CA ALA A 443 5.89 10.08 -7.93
C ALA A 443 7.42 10.15 -7.94
N GLN A 444 8.02 11.35 -7.92
CA GLN A 444 9.47 11.47 -8.07
C GLN A 444 10.22 10.79 -6.91
N GLN A 445 9.84 11.05 -5.66
CA GLN A 445 10.49 10.45 -4.50
C GLN A 445 10.37 8.91 -4.52
N PRO A 446 9.19 8.27 -4.64
CA PRO A 446 9.12 6.81 -4.72
C PRO A 446 9.89 6.23 -5.91
N ALA A 447 9.90 6.90 -7.07
CA ALA A 447 10.70 6.46 -8.21
C ALA A 447 12.20 6.51 -7.93
N LEU A 448 12.69 7.59 -7.31
CA LEU A 448 14.08 7.72 -6.87
C LEU A 448 14.45 6.67 -5.82
N GLU A 449 13.55 6.37 -4.87
CA GLU A 449 13.76 5.34 -3.85
C GLU A 449 13.87 3.95 -4.52
N ILE A 450 13.04 3.66 -5.53
CA ILE A 450 13.14 2.43 -6.33
C ILE A 450 14.46 2.41 -7.11
N LEU A 451 14.84 3.49 -7.78
CA LEU A 451 16.11 3.58 -8.52
C LEU A 451 17.32 3.37 -7.60
N LEU A 452 17.31 3.96 -6.40
CA LEU A 452 18.32 3.73 -5.37
C LEU A 452 18.39 2.26 -4.99
N ALA A 453 17.24 1.60 -4.76
CA ALA A 453 17.20 0.17 -4.46
C ALA A 453 17.79 -0.69 -5.60
N LEU A 454 17.56 -0.30 -6.85
CA LEU A 454 18.09 -1.00 -8.03
C LEU A 454 19.60 -0.83 -8.19
N THR A 455 20.19 0.29 -7.77
CA THR A 455 21.65 0.55 -7.93
C THR A 455 22.56 -0.44 -7.20
N PHE A 456 22.00 -1.27 -6.32
CA PHE A 456 22.71 -2.40 -5.73
C PHE A 456 22.91 -3.58 -6.70
N THR A 457 22.46 -3.47 -7.96
CA THR A 457 22.83 -4.36 -9.07
C THR A 457 23.68 -3.62 -10.11
N ASN A 458 24.60 -4.34 -10.75
CA ASN A 458 25.56 -3.75 -11.69
C ASN A 458 24.89 -3.19 -12.95
N GLU A 459 23.86 -3.86 -13.46
CA GLU A 459 23.14 -3.44 -14.67
C GLU A 459 22.45 -2.09 -14.46
N ALA A 460 21.77 -1.91 -13.33
CA ALA A 460 21.09 -0.66 -13.02
C ALA A 460 22.09 0.47 -12.74
N TYR A 461 23.21 0.16 -12.07
CA TYR A 461 24.29 1.12 -11.85
C TYR A 461 24.80 1.72 -13.17
N CYS A 462 25.07 0.90 -14.19
CA CYS A 462 25.56 1.36 -15.50
C CYS A 462 24.56 2.31 -16.18
N VAL A 463 23.29 1.91 -16.28
CA VAL A 463 22.24 2.73 -16.94
C VAL A 463 22.05 4.07 -16.22
N LEU A 464 22.08 4.07 -14.88
CA LEU A 464 21.89 5.30 -14.11
C LEU A 464 23.10 6.21 -14.16
N LYS A 465 24.32 5.66 -14.27
CA LYS A 465 25.56 6.43 -14.42
C LYS A 465 25.53 7.30 -15.68
N GLU A 466 25.00 6.79 -16.78
CA GLU A 466 24.79 7.55 -18.03
C GLU A 466 23.80 8.71 -17.87
N ASN A 467 22.88 8.60 -16.90
CA ASN A 467 21.81 9.57 -16.65
C ASN A 467 22.07 10.47 -15.42
N VAL A 468 23.29 10.45 -14.85
CA VAL A 468 23.65 11.19 -13.61
C VAL A 468 23.34 12.67 -13.67
N ASN A 469 23.52 13.32 -14.83
CA ASN A 469 23.28 14.77 -14.95
C ASN A 469 21.80 15.13 -14.74
N HIS A 470 20.87 14.30 -15.25
CA HIS A 470 19.45 14.49 -15.03
C HIS A 470 19.09 14.29 -13.54
N ILE A 471 19.65 13.25 -12.92
CA ILE A 471 19.46 12.96 -11.49
C ILE A 471 19.98 14.12 -10.64
N LYS A 472 21.17 14.65 -10.96
CA LYS A 472 21.81 15.75 -10.24
C LYS A 472 20.99 17.04 -10.25
N SER A 473 20.24 17.31 -11.32
CA SER A 473 19.38 18.50 -11.39
C SER A 473 18.32 18.54 -10.27
N LEU A 474 17.85 17.37 -9.81
CA LEU A 474 16.81 17.23 -8.79
C LEU A 474 17.32 17.49 -7.36
N LEU A 475 18.62 17.61 -7.15
CA LEU A 475 19.20 17.98 -5.84
C LEU A 475 18.72 19.37 -5.39
N SER A 476 18.37 20.25 -6.35
CA SER A 476 17.82 21.58 -6.13
C SER A 476 16.32 21.60 -5.74
N SER A 477 15.67 20.44 -5.64
CA SER A 477 14.25 20.35 -5.30
C SER A 477 13.96 20.97 -3.92
N PRO A 478 12.89 21.77 -3.77
CA PRO A 478 12.49 22.31 -2.46
C PRO A 478 11.93 21.23 -1.53
N HIS A 479 11.63 20.04 -2.07
CA HIS A 479 11.11 18.91 -1.30
C HIS A 479 12.26 18.08 -0.74
N GLN A 480 12.47 18.16 0.57
CA GLN A 480 13.56 17.47 1.27
C GLN A 480 13.60 15.96 0.96
N GLY A 481 12.45 15.28 0.93
CA GLY A 481 12.37 13.85 0.58
C GLY A 481 12.96 13.52 -0.80
N VAL A 482 12.75 14.39 -1.80
CA VAL A 482 13.36 14.23 -3.13
C VAL A 482 14.85 14.50 -3.07
N SER A 483 15.26 15.67 -2.55
CA SER A 483 16.67 16.07 -2.50
C SER A 483 17.56 15.07 -1.74
N ARG A 484 17.07 14.54 -0.61
CA ARG A 484 17.75 13.51 0.20
C ARG A 484 17.92 12.20 -0.57
N THR A 485 16.88 11.74 -1.26
CA THR A 485 16.96 10.50 -2.04
C THR A 485 17.94 10.67 -3.21
N VAL A 486 17.95 11.84 -3.85
CA VAL A 486 18.93 12.20 -4.90
C VAL A 486 20.35 12.19 -4.35
N ASP A 487 20.58 12.79 -3.18
CA ASP A 487 21.89 12.80 -2.53
C ASP A 487 22.42 11.37 -2.28
N SER A 488 21.58 10.49 -1.71
CA SER A 488 21.94 9.07 -1.50
C SER A 488 22.18 8.33 -2.81
N LEU A 489 21.38 8.59 -3.85
CA LEU A 489 21.54 8.00 -5.18
C LEU A 489 22.85 8.44 -5.85
N LEU A 490 23.16 9.74 -5.84
CA LEU A 490 24.41 10.27 -6.37
C LEU A 490 25.62 9.73 -5.61
N TRP A 491 25.53 9.65 -4.28
CA TRP A 491 26.57 9.02 -3.46
C TRP A 491 26.80 7.57 -3.89
N ARG A 492 25.75 6.78 -4.10
CA ARG A 492 25.86 5.38 -4.50
C ARG A 492 26.41 5.20 -5.91
N LEU A 493 26.22 6.19 -6.79
CA LEU A 493 26.75 6.20 -8.15
C LEU A 493 28.24 6.59 -8.23
N LYS A 494 28.84 7.07 -7.13
CA LYS A 494 30.30 7.29 -7.05
C LYS A 494 31.07 5.99 -7.26
N THR A 495 32.29 6.09 -7.78
CA THR A 495 33.17 4.93 -7.91
C THR A 495 33.72 4.49 -6.56
N GLN A 496 34.09 3.22 -6.44
CA GLN A 496 34.74 2.71 -5.22
C GLN A 496 36.07 3.43 -4.95
N GLU A 497 36.82 3.79 -6.00
CA GLU A 497 38.03 4.60 -5.91
C GLU A 497 37.78 6.00 -5.32
N GLU A 498 36.69 6.67 -5.71
CA GLU A 498 36.27 7.94 -5.10
C GLU A 498 35.93 7.81 -3.61
N ILE A 499 35.38 6.66 -3.19
CA ILE A 499 35.04 6.39 -1.79
C ILE A 499 36.30 6.09 -0.96
N LEU A 500 37.22 5.31 -1.52
CA LEU A 500 38.44 4.87 -0.83
C LEU A 500 39.52 5.97 -0.80
N SER A 501 39.55 6.88 -1.79
CA SER A 501 40.49 8.00 -1.84
C SER A 501 40.28 9.05 -0.74
N LYS A 502 39.13 9.05 -0.05
CA LYS A 502 38.91 9.92 1.11
C LYS A 502 39.83 9.49 2.27
N PRO A 503 40.62 10.41 2.86
CA PRO A 503 41.51 10.07 3.97
C PRO A 503 40.70 9.62 5.19
N LYS A 504 41.13 8.51 5.83
CA LYS A 504 40.61 8.11 7.14
C LYS A 504 41.34 8.88 8.25
N PRO A 505 40.66 9.27 9.34
CA PRO A 505 41.35 9.75 10.53
C PRO A 505 42.26 8.67 11.11
N ILE A 506 43.35 9.12 11.73
CA ILE A 506 44.31 8.25 12.43
C ILE A 506 43.63 7.77 13.73
N SER A 507 43.86 6.54 14.18
CA SER A 507 43.01 5.87 15.19
C SER A 507 42.81 6.60 16.51
N ASN A 508 43.68 7.57 16.86
CA ASN A 508 43.57 8.36 18.09
C ASN A 508 42.89 9.73 17.90
N THR A 509 42.32 10.01 16.72
CA THR A 509 41.70 11.31 16.39
C THR A 509 40.23 11.20 16.01
N TYR A 510 39.56 10.08 16.29
CA TYR A 510 38.12 9.96 16.09
C TYR A 510 37.36 10.96 16.96
N LYS A 511 36.34 11.59 16.37
CA LYS A 511 35.47 12.55 17.08
C LYS A 511 34.47 11.81 17.97
N TYR A 512 34.01 10.65 17.52
CA TYR A 512 33.07 9.79 18.22
C TYR A 512 33.70 8.42 18.45
N ASP A 513 33.42 7.84 19.61
CA ASP A 513 33.79 6.46 19.88
C ASP A 513 32.82 5.53 19.15
N VAL A 514 31.54 5.90 19.09
CA VAL A 514 30.49 5.08 18.49
C VAL A 514 29.57 5.92 17.62
N MET A 515 29.25 5.44 16.42
CA MET A 515 28.03 5.81 15.71
C MET A 515 27.02 4.66 15.79
N ILE A 516 25.76 4.97 16.09
CA ILE A 516 24.66 4.00 16.06
C ILE A 516 23.83 4.19 14.79
N SER A 517 23.85 3.19 13.92
CA SER A 517 22.97 3.09 12.74
C SER A 517 21.77 2.21 13.08
N TYR A 518 20.56 2.74 12.94
CA TYR A 518 19.30 2.08 13.36
C TYR A 518 18.12 2.51 12.49
N SER A 519 17.05 1.71 12.49
CA SER A 519 15.76 2.13 11.95
C SER A 519 15.01 2.94 13.00
N HIS A 520 14.36 4.03 12.60
CA HIS A 520 13.59 4.85 13.54
C HIS A 520 12.41 4.10 14.18
N SER A 521 11.98 2.99 13.56
CA SER A 521 10.99 2.07 14.16
C SER A 521 11.49 1.41 15.44
N ASP A 522 12.81 1.30 15.63
CA ASP A 522 13.45 0.63 16.77
C ASP A 522 13.93 1.61 17.86
N LYS A 523 13.50 2.89 17.77
CA LYS A 523 14.04 4.00 18.57
C LYS A 523 14.07 3.73 20.08
N ASP A 524 13.06 3.04 20.63
CA ASP A 524 12.92 2.86 22.07
C ASP A 524 14.08 2.02 22.65
N LEU A 525 14.42 0.91 22.01
CA LEU A 525 15.53 0.05 22.45
C LEU A 525 16.88 0.68 22.08
N THR A 526 17.00 1.30 20.90
CA THR A 526 18.21 2.00 20.50
C THR A 526 18.57 3.16 21.43
N TYR A 527 17.58 3.95 21.86
CA TYR A 527 17.82 5.07 22.76
C TYR A 527 18.25 4.61 24.15
N ARG A 528 17.76 3.46 24.63
CA ARG A 528 18.26 2.83 25.86
C ARG A 528 19.73 2.45 25.75
N ILE A 529 20.16 1.88 24.61
CA ILE A 529 21.57 1.56 24.35
C ILE A 529 22.40 2.84 24.36
N TYR A 530 21.96 3.87 23.62
CA TYR A 530 22.63 5.17 23.59
C TYR A 530 22.78 5.78 24.99
N ASP A 531 21.69 5.86 25.77
CA ASP A 531 21.70 6.51 27.08
C ASP A 531 22.64 5.77 28.04
N GLN A 532 22.75 4.45 27.92
CA GLN A 532 23.68 3.66 28.72
C GLN A 532 25.14 3.85 28.30
N LEU A 533 25.43 3.96 26.99
CA LEU A 533 26.77 4.29 26.50
C LEU A 533 27.21 5.69 26.94
N ILE A 534 26.32 6.68 26.92
CA ILE A 534 26.62 8.04 27.41
C ILE A 534 26.93 8.03 28.91
N LYS A 535 26.20 7.24 29.72
CA LYS A 535 26.48 7.07 31.16
C LYS A 535 27.85 6.44 31.43
N ASP A 536 28.36 5.66 30.48
CA ASP A 536 29.67 5.02 30.53
C ASP A 536 30.76 5.87 29.85
N ASP A 537 30.51 7.17 29.66
CA ASP A 537 31.44 8.17 29.12
C ASP A 537 31.89 7.96 27.66
N PHE A 538 31.12 7.20 26.85
CA PHE A 538 31.36 7.11 25.41
C PHE A 538 30.85 8.36 24.66
N ARG A 539 31.62 8.84 23.69
CA ARG A 539 31.21 9.88 22.73
C ARG A 539 30.39 9.23 21.62
N VAL A 540 29.06 9.22 21.76
CA VAL A 540 28.15 8.55 20.83
C VAL A 540 27.48 9.54 19.88
N TRP A 541 27.50 9.23 18.59
CA TRP A 541 26.65 9.86 17.59
C TRP A 541 25.47 8.97 17.22
N ILE A 542 24.28 9.58 17.12
CA ILE A 542 23.04 8.93 16.68
C ILE A 542 22.17 9.96 15.95
N ASP A 543 21.49 9.52 14.89
CA ASP A 543 20.51 10.33 14.17
C ASP A 543 19.20 10.37 14.98
N ARG A 544 19.10 11.26 15.98
CA ARG A 544 17.91 11.42 16.85
C ARG A 544 16.83 12.32 16.24
N ASP A 545 17.24 13.26 15.40
CA ASP A 545 16.32 14.22 14.81
C ASP A 545 15.58 13.54 13.63
N GLU A 546 14.29 13.30 13.78
CA GLU A 546 13.39 12.85 12.68
C GLU A 546 13.38 13.83 11.50
N THR A 547 14.01 15.00 11.63
CA THR A 547 14.17 15.95 10.54
C THR A 547 15.05 15.34 9.45
N PHE A 548 14.56 15.38 8.21
CA PHE A 548 15.20 14.91 6.98
C PHE A 548 16.54 15.60 6.63
N GLY A 549 17.25 16.21 7.59
CA GLY A 549 18.35 17.16 7.38
C GLY A 549 19.76 16.56 7.28
N THR A 550 20.00 15.35 7.78
CA THR A 550 21.33 14.71 7.67
C THR A 550 21.50 14.06 6.28
N THR A 551 22.26 14.74 5.42
CA THR A 551 22.63 14.23 4.08
C THR A 551 23.48 12.96 4.19
N MET A 552 23.49 12.14 3.14
CA MET A 552 24.36 10.96 3.07
C MET A 552 25.84 11.36 3.16
N ILE A 553 26.20 12.54 2.65
CA ILE A 553 27.56 13.09 2.78
C ILE A 553 27.90 13.35 4.25
N THR A 554 27.00 14.00 5.01
CA THR A 554 27.20 14.25 6.44
C THR A 554 27.31 12.94 7.22
N LYS A 555 26.45 11.96 6.92
CA LYS A 555 26.50 10.64 7.54
C LYS A 555 27.79 9.91 7.23
N ALA A 556 28.26 9.98 5.98
CA ALA A 556 29.55 9.43 5.57
C ALA A 556 30.71 10.08 6.37
N ASP A 557 30.70 11.40 6.55
CA ASP A 557 31.72 12.09 7.34
C ASP A 557 31.68 11.67 8.82
N ILE A 558 30.49 11.42 9.39
CA ILE A 558 30.34 10.91 10.76
C ILE A 558 30.86 9.47 10.86
N ILE A 559 30.54 8.61 9.90
CA ILE A 559 31.05 7.22 9.85
C ILE A 559 32.58 7.24 9.81
N ASP A 560 33.17 8.10 8.97
CA ASP A 560 34.63 8.28 8.92
C ASP A 560 35.20 8.78 10.26
N GLN A 561 34.45 9.58 11.02
CA GLN A 561 34.86 10.16 12.31
C GLN A 561 34.51 9.30 13.54
N SER A 562 34.00 8.08 13.33
CA SER A 562 33.59 7.16 14.39
C SER A 562 34.50 5.94 14.45
N GLN A 563 34.91 5.54 15.65
CA GLN A 563 35.76 4.35 15.83
C GLN A 563 34.97 3.05 15.58
N TYR A 564 33.79 2.94 16.18
CA TYR A 564 32.88 1.81 16.00
C TYR A 564 31.55 2.25 15.37
N ILE A 565 30.99 1.36 14.55
CA ILE A 565 29.65 1.51 13.98
C ILE A 565 28.76 0.40 14.54
N ILE A 566 27.89 0.73 15.48
CA ILE A 566 26.85 -0.20 15.93
C ILE A 566 25.76 -0.25 14.87
N VAL A 567 25.51 -1.44 14.34
CA VAL A 567 24.43 -1.69 13.38
C VAL A 567 23.30 -2.39 14.11
N CYS A 568 22.21 -1.65 14.38
CA CYS A 568 21.01 -2.15 15.03
C CYS A 568 20.10 -2.84 14.02
N ILE A 569 20.09 -4.16 14.05
CA ILE A 569 19.47 -5.05 13.08
C ILE A 569 18.03 -5.40 13.49
N SER A 570 17.11 -5.16 12.56
CA SER A 570 15.68 -5.51 12.60
C SER A 570 15.17 -5.72 11.16
N ASP A 571 13.94 -6.23 11.01
CA ASP A 571 13.24 -6.28 9.72
C ASP A 571 13.17 -4.87 9.08
N GLU A 572 12.83 -3.86 9.88
CA GLU A 572 12.71 -2.47 9.44
C GLU A 572 14.05 -1.88 9.02
N TYR A 573 15.13 -2.20 9.73
CA TYR A 573 16.49 -1.77 9.37
C TYR A 573 16.89 -2.32 8.00
N LYS A 574 16.64 -3.62 7.77
CA LYS A 574 17.02 -4.26 6.51
C LYS A 574 16.27 -3.67 5.31
N GLN A 575 15.01 -3.32 5.49
CA GLN A 575 14.16 -2.74 4.44
C GLN A 575 14.43 -1.25 4.19
N ASN A 576 15.16 -0.58 5.08
CA ASN A 576 15.46 0.84 4.97
C ASN A 576 16.69 1.09 4.08
N LEU A 577 16.46 1.72 2.92
CA LEU A 577 17.52 2.02 1.94
C LEU A 577 18.63 2.92 2.51
N TYR A 578 18.31 3.84 3.41
CA TYR A 578 19.29 4.74 4.02
C TYR A 578 20.18 3.98 5.00
N CYS A 579 19.60 3.12 5.84
CA CYS A 579 20.34 2.20 6.71
C CYS A 579 21.25 1.28 5.89
N ARG A 580 20.76 0.77 4.76
CA ARG A 580 21.56 -0.01 3.81
C ARG A 580 22.74 0.80 3.25
N CYS A 581 22.53 2.07 2.87
CA CYS A 581 23.61 2.95 2.41
C CYS A 581 24.66 3.18 3.50
N GLU A 582 24.25 3.45 4.74
CA GLU A 582 25.14 3.63 5.90
C GLU A 582 25.98 2.38 6.15
N ALA A 583 25.34 1.21 6.26
CA ALA A 583 26.03 -0.08 6.45
C ALA A 583 26.99 -0.39 5.30
N TYR A 584 26.58 -0.15 4.06
CA TYR A 584 27.42 -0.37 2.89
C TYR A 584 28.64 0.56 2.89
N TYR A 585 28.46 1.84 3.25
CA TYR A 585 29.59 2.76 3.37
C TYR A 585 30.56 2.33 4.46
N ALA A 586 30.07 2.01 5.66
CA ALA A 586 30.90 1.51 6.75
C ALA A 586 31.69 0.25 6.35
N TYR A 587 31.05 -0.66 5.59
CA TYR A 587 31.69 -1.86 5.06
C TYR A 587 32.79 -1.56 4.04
N GLU A 588 32.52 -0.72 3.03
CA GLU A 588 33.50 -0.30 2.02
C GLU A 588 34.68 0.45 2.67
N ARG A 589 34.37 1.25 3.69
CA ARG A 589 35.38 1.94 4.51
C ARG A 589 36.02 1.02 5.54
N GLN A 590 35.74 -0.28 5.58
CA GLN A 590 36.34 -1.22 6.53
C GLN A 590 36.30 -0.71 7.99
N CYS A 591 35.18 -0.08 8.38
CA CYS A 591 34.96 0.37 9.75
C CYS A 591 34.77 -0.83 10.68
N GLN A 592 34.99 -0.65 11.99
CA GLN A 592 34.70 -1.67 12.99
C GLN A 592 33.19 -1.73 13.24
N ILE A 593 32.51 -2.67 12.59
CA ILE A 593 31.06 -2.84 12.70
C ILE A 593 30.73 -3.79 13.85
N ILE A 594 29.83 -3.39 14.75
CA ILE A 594 29.29 -4.24 15.82
C ILE A 594 27.80 -4.46 15.55
N PRO A 595 27.40 -5.64 15.06
CA PRO A 595 26.00 -5.94 14.81
C PRO A 595 25.24 -6.24 16.12
N VAL A 596 24.06 -5.66 16.26
CA VAL A 596 23.19 -5.81 17.42
C VAL A 596 21.78 -6.18 16.95
N ILE A 597 21.20 -7.29 17.42
CA ILE A 597 19.84 -7.71 17.05
C ILE A 597 18.83 -7.05 18.00
N LEU A 598 17.81 -6.40 17.42
CA LEU A 598 16.72 -5.74 18.14
C LEU A 598 15.34 -6.40 17.94
N THR A 599 15.27 -7.44 17.10
CA THR A 599 14.03 -8.18 16.82
C THR A 599 14.18 -9.65 17.22
N LEU A 600 13.19 -10.17 17.96
CA LEU A 600 13.19 -11.56 18.42
C LEU A 600 13.29 -12.54 17.24
N ASN A 601 14.18 -13.53 17.35
CA ASN A 601 14.37 -14.59 16.34
C ASN A 601 14.76 -14.08 14.95
N TYR A 602 15.31 -12.87 14.85
CA TYR A 602 15.77 -12.35 13.58
C TYR A 602 17.10 -12.99 13.16
N HIS A 603 17.16 -13.46 11.93
CA HIS A 603 18.38 -14.04 11.35
C HIS A 603 18.82 -13.23 10.13
N PRO A 604 19.95 -12.51 10.21
CA PRO A 604 20.45 -11.72 9.09
C PRO A 604 20.69 -12.57 7.84
N ASP A 605 19.98 -12.25 6.75
CA ASP A 605 20.20 -12.84 5.43
C ASP A 605 20.52 -11.79 4.33
N GLY A 606 20.80 -12.27 3.11
CA GLY A 606 20.95 -11.43 1.92
C GLY A 606 22.12 -10.45 2.00
N TRP A 607 21.88 -9.17 1.64
CA TRP A 607 22.92 -8.14 1.62
C TRP A 607 23.52 -7.87 3.00
N LEU A 608 22.73 -8.05 4.07
CA LEU A 608 23.17 -7.75 5.43
C LEU A 608 24.18 -8.78 5.90
N THR A 609 23.98 -10.07 5.59
CA THR A 609 24.96 -11.13 5.88
C THR A 609 26.31 -10.79 5.30
N ASN A 610 26.39 -10.34 4.05
CA ASN A 610 27.66 -10.02 3.41
C ASN A 610 28.46 -8.95 4.16
N ILE A 611 27.77 -8.03 4.85
CA ILE A 611 28.40 -6.97 5.64
C ILE A 611 28.84 -7.48 7.01
N ILE A 612 28.00 -8.28 7.68
CA ILE A 612 28.23 -8.67 9.09
C ILE A 612 28.83 -10.07 9.27
N ASN A 613 29.05 -10.86 8.21
CA ASN A 613 29.49 -12.27 8.31
C ASN A 613 30.83 -12.46 9.05
N ARG A 614 31.56 -11.37 9.28
CA ARG A 614 32.89 -11.37 9.91
C ARG A 614 32.83 -11.06 11.41
N THR A 615 31.64 -10.79 11.95
CA THR A 615 31.44 -10.24 13.29
C THR A 615 30.35 -11.00 14.03
N ASN A 616 30.55 -11.30 15.31
CA ASN A 616 29.49 -11.87 16.14
C ASN A 616 28.44 -10.78 16.42
N TYR A 617 27.17 -11.15 16.42
CA TYR A 617 26.10 -10.24 16.81
C TYR A 617 25.72 -10.41 18.27
N ILE A 618 25.32 -9.30 18.90
CA ILE A 618 24.80 -9.28 20.27
C ILE A 618 23.29 -9.19 20.19
N ASP A 619 22.60 -10.15 20.79
CA ASP A 619 21.15 -10.20 20.76
C ASP A 619 20.54 -9.55 22.00
N PHE A 620 19.95 -8.36 21.84
CA PHE A 620 19.32 -7.60 22.92
C PHE A 620 17.89 -8.06 23.24
N VAL A 621 17.35 -9.00 22.48
CA VAL A 621 16.00 -9.53 22.69
C VAL A 621 16.05 -10.92 23.31
N LEU A 622 17.05 -11.73 22.94
CA LEU A 622 17.31 -13.01 23.56
C LEU A 622 17.97 -12.87 24.94
N LEU A 623 18.84 -11.87 25.11
CA LEU A 623 19.49 -11.58 26.38
C LEU A 623 18.77 -10.47 27.13
N ASP A 624 18.77 -10.54 28.47
CA ASP A 624 18.37 -9.40 29.28
C ASP A 624 19.28 -8.19 29.01
N PHE A 625 18.69 -6.99 28.98
CA PHE A 625 19.39 -5.76 28.61
C PHE A 625 20.75 -5.56 29.33
N PRO A 626 20.88 -5.78 30.66
CA PRO A 626 22.19 -5.63 31.32
C PRO A 626 23.26 -6.58 30.80
N LEU A 627 22.90 -7.82 30.45
CA LEU A 627 23.83 -8.82 29.92
C LEU A 627 24.24 -8.49 28.49
N ALA A 628 23.25 -8.16 27.65
CA ALA A 628 23.48 -7.73 26.26
C ALA A 628 24.39 -6.50 26.22
N TYR A 629 24.13 -5.53 27.09
CA TYR A 629 24.93 -4.32 27.20
C TYR A 629 26.35 -4.59 27.72
N LYS A 630 26.52 -5.50 28.69
CA LYS A 630 27.86 -5.93 29.15
C LYS A 630 28.67 -6.54 28.01
N ALA A 631 28.05 -7.37 27.17
CA ALA A 631 28.68 -7.94 25.99
C ALA A 631 29.09 -6.84 24.99
N LEU A 632 28.19 -5.89 24.72
CA LEU A 632 28.47 -4.73 23.85
C LEU A 632 29.66 -3.91 24.37
N LYS A 633 29.68 -3.61 25.66
CA LYS A 633 30.77 -2.86 26.29
C LYS A 633 32.11 -3.60 26.21
N SER A 634 32.08 -4.93 26.35
CA SER A 634 33.29 -5.76 26.18
C SER A 634 33.85 -5.62 24.76
N GLU A 635 33.01 -5.73 23.74
CA GLU A 635 33.43 -5.57 22.33
C GLU A 635 34.02 -4.17 22.06
N LEU A 636 33.40 -3.12 22.59
CA LEU A 636 33.89 -1.74 22.46
C LEU A 636 35.27 -1.53 23.13
N ASN A 637 35.58 -2.27 24.19
CA ASN A 637 36.84 -2.13 24.93
C ASN A 637 37.98 -2.99 24.38
N GLN A 638 37.68 -4.09 23.67
CA GLN A 638 38.67 -5.08 23.22
C GLN A 638 39.68 -4.57 22.18
N SER A 639 39.45 -3.42 21.53
CA SER A 639 40.33 -2.91 20.46
C SER A 639 41.18 -1.69 20.85
N SER A 640 41.26 -1.37 22.15
CA SER A 640 42.13 -0.30 22.66
C SER A 640 43.63 -0.60 22.49
N ASP A 641 44.02 -1.88 22.31
CA ASP A 641 45.42 -2.34 22.49
C ASP A 641 46.03 -3.16 21.33
N SER A 642 45.47 -3.21 20.11
CA SER A 642 46.15 -3.96 19.02
C SER A 642 45.98 -3.40 17.61
N HIS A 643 47.10 -2.97 17.04
CA HIS A 643 47.30 -2.70 15.62
C HIS A 643 47.33 -4.02 14.81
N PRO A 644 46.90 -4.03 13.54
CA PRO A 644 46.87 -5.24 12.73
C PRO A 644 48.24 -5.48 12.07
N GLU A 645 49.05 -6.36 12.65
CA GLU A 645 50.03 -7.13 11.90
C GLU A 645 49.51 -8.56 11.69
N LEU A 646 49.56 -8.98 10.43
CA LEU A 646 49.24 -10.32 9.98
C LEU A 646 50.20 -11.32 10.63
N GLU A 647 49.78 -12.06 11.64
CA GLU A 647 50.44 -13.33 11.97
C GLU A 647 49.55 -14.31 12.75
N GLN A 648 49.40 -15.48 12.11
CA GLN A 648 49.29 -16.84 12.64
C GLN A 648 48.53 -17.07 13.96
N ILE A 649 47.42 -17.79 13.80
CA ILE A 649 46.66 -18.49 14.85
C ILE A 649 47.63 -19.24 15.76
N SER A 650 47.88 -18.67 16.92
CA SER A 650 48.43 -19.33 18.09
C SER A 650 47.60 -18.91 19.29
N SER A 651 47.08 -19.93 19.97
CA SER A 651 46.20 -19.91 21.12
C SER A 651 46.58 -18.88 22.21
N CYS A 652 45.60 -18.09 22.66
CA CYS A 652 45.62 -17.38 23.95
C CYS A 652 44.28 -17.62 24.64
N THR A 653 44.28 -18.48 25.67
CA THR A 653 44.26 -18.16 27.11
C THR A 653 42.83 -17.91 27.63
N THR A 654 42.30 -19.01 28.15
CA THR A 654 41.10 -19.12 29.00
C THR A 654 41.20 -18.20 30.22
N SER A 655 40.20 -17.34 30.45
CA SER A 655 40.00 -16.76 31.78
C SER A 655 39.65 -17.88 32.76
N GLU A 656 40.38 -17.95 33.86
CA GLU A 656 40.30 -19.03 34.85
C GLU A 656 38.94 -19.02 35.59
N TYR A 657 38.07 -19.99 35.29
CA TYR A 657 37.09 -20.46 36.26
C TYR A 657 37.88 -21.25 37.34
N LEU A 658 38.25 -20.58 38.44
CA LEU A 658 39.01 -21.16 39.57
C LEU A 658 38.12 -22.04 40.49
N SER A 659 36.81 -22.07 40.29
CA SER A 659 35.84 -22.84 41.08
C SER A 659 35.45 -24.16 40.39
N THR A 660 35.28 -25.22 41.19
CA THR A 660 34.75 -26.50 40.70
C THR A 660 33.33 -26.33 40.18
N ILE A 661 32.93 -27.12 39.18
CA ILE A 661 31.62 -27.00 38.52
C ILE A 661 30.44 -27.02 39.49
N GLU A 662 30.55 -27.73 40.62
CA GLU A 662 29.52 -27.84 41.67
C GLU A 662 29.22 -26.50 42.37
N GLN A 663 30.14 -25.53 42.28
CA GLN A 663 29.99 -24.20 42.87
C GLN A 663 29.34 -23.19 41.90
N TRP A 664 29.07 -23.58 40.65
CA TRP A 664 28.54 -22.68 39.64
C TRP A 664 27.05 -22.39 39.88
N THR A 665 26.71 -21.11 39.84
CA THR A 665 25.31 -20.66 39.80
C THR A 665 24.71 -20.90 38.41
N THR A 666 23.40 -20.73 38.27
CA THR A 666 22.74 -20.72 36.95
C THR A 666 23.34 -19.67 36.01
N GLU A 667 23.80 -18.55 36.57
CA GLU A 667 24.41 -17.48 35.79
C GLU A 667 25.81 -17.86 35.31
N ASP A 668 26.61 -18.50 36.16
CA ASP A 668 27.93 -19.02 35.77
C ASP A 668 27.82 -20.08 34.66
N VAL A 669 26.78 -20.93 34.70
CA VAL A 669 26.49 -21.91 33.64
C VAL A 669 26.13 -21.23 32.32
N LYS A 670 25.30 -20.18 32.35
CA LYS A 670 24.98 -19.38 31.16
C LYS A 670 26.23 -18.73 30.57
N LEU A 671 27.05 -18.10 31.42
CA LEU A 671 28.31 -17.47 31.00
C LEU A 671 29.25 -18.51 30.38
N PHE A 672 29.41 -19.69 31.00
CA PHE A 672 30.21 -20.77 30.45
C PHE A 672 29.76 -21.19 29.05
N LEU A 673 28.46 -21.36 28.82
CA LEU A 673 27.92 -21.72 27.51
C LEU A 673 28.21 -20.64 26.48
N ILE A 674 28.09 -19.37 26.84
CA ILE A 674 28.35 -18.23 25.96
C ILE A 674 29.84 -18.11 25.64
N ASP A 675 30.71 -18.08 26.66
CA ASP A 675 32.16 -17.95 26.54
C ASP A 675 32.76 -19.07 25.66
N ASN A 676 32.22 -20.27 25.81
CA ASN A 676 32.68 -21.44 25.05
C ASN A 676 31.85 -21.70 23.78
N LYS A 677 31.01 -20.75 23.34
CA LYS A 677 30.24 -20.78 22.08
C LYS A 677 29.34 -22.03 21.93
N PHE A 678 28.63 -22.40 22.99
CA PHE A 678 27.64 -23.49 23.07
C PHE A 678 26.19 -22.97 23.09
N ASN A 679 25.92 -21.85 22.41
CA ASN A 679 24.63 -21.15 22.41
C ASN A 679 23.44 -22.06 22.02
N CYS A 680 23.65 -23.05 21.16
CA CYS A 680 22.60 -24.01 20.77
C CYS A 680 22.07 -24.84 21.94
N LEU A 681 22.78 -24.92 23.07
CA LEU A 681 22.36 -25.64 24.27
C LEU A 681 21.65 -24.75 25.30
N LEU A 682 21.63 -23.42 25.12
CA LEU A 682 20.99 -22.49 26.04
C LEU A 682 19.52 -22.84 26.34
N PRO A 683 18.67 -23.22 25.37
CA PRO A 683 17.26 -23.51 25.66
C PRO A 683 17.02 -24.65 26.64
N ILE A 684 17.99 -25.57 26.78
CA ILE A 684 17.90 -26.73 27.67
C ILE A 684 18.70 -26.51 28.96
N ILE A 685 19.89 -25.92 28.84
CA ILE A 685 20.89 -25.93 29.92
C ILE A 685 20.92 -24.62 30.72
N SER A 686 20.36 -23.52 30.18
CA SER A 686 20.49 -22.18 30.81
C SER A 686 19.84 -22.04 32.19
N GLU A 687 18.89 -22.91 32.56
CA GLU A 687 18.29 -22.92 33.89
C GLU A 687 18.99 -23.88 34.87
N MET A 688 20.00 -24.62 34.40
CA MET A 688 20.78 -25.54 35.25
C MET A 688 21.82 -24.77 36.07
N ASN A 689 21.94 -25.11 37.35
CA ASN A 689 23.10 -24.74 38.15
C ASN A 689 24.23 -25.77 37.93
N GLY A 690 25.38 -25.51 38.55
CA GLY A 690 26.56 -26.37 38.45
C GLY A 690 26.35 -27.84 38.79
N TYR A 691 25.52 -28.13 39.79
CA TYR A 691 25.16 -29.51 40.17
C TYR A 691 24.39 -30.22 39.06
N LEU A 692 23.32 -29.61 38.54
CA LEU A 692 22.53 -30.19 37.44
C LEU A 692 23.35 -30.34 36.16
N LEU A 693 24.26 -29.40 35.89
CA LEU A 693 25.17 -29.49 34.76
C LEU A 693 26.14 -30.68 34.89
N ASN A 694 26.63 -30.96 36.10
CA ASN A 694 27.49 -32.11 36.38
C ASN A 694 26.73 -33.45 36.26
N ASP A 695 25.46 -33.49 36.68
CA ASP A 695 24.59 -34.67 36.50
C ASP A 695 24.32 -34.93 35.01
N LEU A 696 23.98 -33.88 34.25
CA LEU A 696 23.81 -33.98 32.80
C LEU A 696 25.09 -34.48 32.13
N TYR A 697 26.25 -33.97 32.53
CA TYR A 697 27.53 -34.45 32.03
C TYR A 697 27.75 -35.94 32.34
N THR A 698 27.41 -36.38 33.55
CA THR A 698 27.54 -37.78 33.99
C THR A 698 26.64 -38.70 33.17
N MET A 699 25.39 -38.28 32.92
CA MET A 699 24.46 -38.98 32.01
C MET A 699 25.04 -39.07 30.60
N CYS A 700 25.54 -37.95 30.06
CA CYS A 700 26.20 -37.92 28.75
C CYS A 700 27.41 -38.87 28.69
N LYS A 701 28.17 -39.03 29.78
CA LYS A 701 29.32 -39.93 29.84
C LYS A 701 28.92 -41.41 29.86
N GLN A 702 27.83 -41.75 30.56
CA GLN A 702 27.34 -43.13 30.67
C GLN A 702 26.80 -43.66 29.34
N ASN A 703 26.08 -42.83 28.57
CA ASN A 703 25.56 -43.23 27.27
C ASN A 703 25.57 -42.06 26.26
N ARG A 704 26.74 -41.85 25.64
CA ARG A 704 27.01 -40.70 24.77
C ARG A 704 26.07 -40.59 23.58
N GLU A 705 25.77 -41.71 22.94
CA GLU A 705 24.96 -41.76 21.72
C GLU A 705 23.49 -41.47 22.04
N SER A 706 22.93 -42.15 23.04
CA SER A 706 21.54 -41.93 23.46
C SER A 706 21.30 -40.50 23.95
N MET A 707 22.23 -39.93 24.72
CA MET A 707 22.11 -38.55 25.22
C MET A 707 22.26 -37.51 24.10
N PHE A 708 23.13 -37.74 23.11
CA PHE A 708 23.20 -36.87 21.93
C PHE A 708 21.85 -36.81 21.20
N HIS A 709 21.22 -37.96 20.95
CA HIS A 709 19.91 -38.01 20.31
C HIS A 709 18.81 -37.40 21.16
N THR A 710 18.85 -37.59 22.49
CA THR A 710 17.87 -37.02 23.42
C THR A 710 17.92 -35.50 23.40
N LEU A 711 19.11 -34.90 23.62
CA LEU A 711 19.30 -33.45 23.59
C LEU A 711 18.97 -32.86 22.22
N LYS A 712 19.36 -33.53 21.13
CA LYS A 712 19.03 -33.09 19.78
C LYS A 712 17.52 -33.07 19.53
N ASN A 713 16.79 -34.10 19.98
CA ASN A 713 15.34 -34.18 19.81
C ASN A 713 14.62 -33.14 20.68
N GLU A 714 15.07 -32.92 21.91
CA GLU A 714 14.50 -31.93 22.82
C GLU A 714 14.68 -30.50 22.29
N LEU A 715 15.85 -30.20 21.72
CA LEU A 715 16.08 -28.93 21.01
C LEU A 715 15.12 -28.76 19.83
N LEU A 716 14.90 -29.81 19.03
CA LEU A 716 13.98 -29.77 17.90
C LEU A 716 12.51 -29.60 18.32
N THR A 717 12.14 -30.04 19.54
CA THR A 717 10.79 -29.84 20.08
C THR A 717 10.58 -28.43 20.65
N LEU A 718 11.62 -27.84 21.23
CA LEU A 718 11.58 -26.48 21.78
C LEU A 718 11.67 -25.43 20.67
N ASP A 719 12.41 -25.72 19.59
CA ASP A 719 12.50 -24.87 18.41
C ASP A 719 12.90 -25.69 17.16
N LYS A 720 11.98 -25.76 16.19
CA LYS A 720 12.21 -26.48 14.92
C LYS A 720 13.26 -25.81 14.03
N ASN A 721 13.64 -24.57 14.33
CA ASN A 721 14.56 -23.75 13.52
C ASN A 721 15.88 -23.41 14.24
N ALA A 722 16.09 -23.89 15.48
CA ALA A 722 17.32 -23.65 16.23
C ALA A 722 18.58 -24.22 15.53
N GLN A 723 19.75 -23.64 15.83
CA GLN A 723 21.03 -24.21 15.40
C GLN A 723 21.12 -25.69 15.81
N PRO A 724 21.30 -26.63 14.87
CA PRO A 724 21.25 -28.04 15.19
C PRO A 724 22.45 -28.43 16.07
N LEU A 725 22.19 -29.16 17.15
CA LEU A 725 23.26 -29.79 17.93
C LEU A 725 24.00 -30.80 17.05
N THR A 726 25.19 -30.43 16.59
CA THR A 726 26.06 -31.31 15.82
C THR A 726 26.87 -32.21 16.76
N LEU A 727 27.30 -33.37 16.26
CA LEU A 727 28.16 -34.27 17.03
C LEU A 727 29.45 -33.59 17.47
N PHE A 728 30.01 -32.70 16.62
CA PHE A 728 31.18 -31.91 16.95
C PHE A 728 30.96 -30.99 18.15
N ILE A 729 29.86 -30.23 18.16
CA ILE A 729 29.53 -29.32 19.26
C ILE A 729 29.28 -30.10 20.55
N TYR A 730 28.55 -31.21 20.47
CA TYR A 730 28.28 -32.08 21.62
C TYR A 730 29.56 -32.65 22.25
N LEU A 731 30.47 -33.19 21.44
CA LEU A 731 31.74 -33.71 21.95
C LEU A 731 32.65 -32.61 22.50
N ARG A 732 32.64 -31.41 21.89
CA ARG A 732 33.39 -30.25 22.38
C ARG A 732 32.85 -29.78 23.73
N PHE A 733 31.53 -29.71 23.88
CA PHE A 733 30.87 -29.39 25.14
C PHE A 733 31.31 -30.33 26.28
N LEU A 734 31.30 -31.65 26.04
CA LEU A 734 31.76 -32.62 27.04
C LEU A 734 33.25 -32.45 27.38
N ASN A 735 34.10 -32.14 26.40
CA ASN A 735 35.52 -31.93 26.64
C ASN A 735 35.81 -30.64 27.43
N GLU A 736 35.04 -29.57 27.18
CA GLU A 736 35.18 -28.31 27.91
C GLU A 736 34.67 -28.43 29.35
N ILE A 737 33.51 -29.05 29.57
CA ILE A 737 32.99 -29.29 30.93
C ILE A 737 33.95 -30.15 31.75
N LYS A 738 34.59 -31.15 31.14
CA LYS A 738 35.53 -32.05 31.81
C LYS A 738 36.66 -31.30 32.54
N LYS A 739 37.03 -30.10 32.09
CA LYS A 739 38.09 -29.29 32.71
C LYS A 739 37.72 -28.79 34.11
N TYR A 740 36.42 -28.70 34.41
CA TYR A 740 35.87 -28.10 35.64
C TYR A 740 35.29 -29.13 36.62
N ILE A 741 35.33 -30.41 36.26
CA ILE A 741 34.89 -31.51 37.13
C ILE A 741 36.01 -31.85 38.11
N SER A 742 35.69 -31.89 39.40
CA SER A 742 36.62 -32.35 40.44
C SER A 742 37.12 -33.76 40.12
N LYS A 743 38.44 -33.93 39.96
CA LYS A 743 39.06 -35.25 39.95
C LYS A 743 38.85 -35.86 41.34
N ALA A 744 37.84 -36.73 41.49
CA ALA A 744 37.75 -37.57 42.67
C ALA A 744 39.06 -38.36 42.81
N ILE A 745 39.73 -38.17 43.94
CA ILE A 745 40.86 -38.99 44.37
C ILE A 745 40.30 -40.40 44.51
N ILE A 746 40.81 -41.32 43.71
CA ILE A 746 40.58 -42.75 43.88
C ILE A 746 41.26 -43.12 45.21
N ILE A 747 40.47 -43.46 46.22
CA ILE A 747 40.92 -44.23 47.37
C ILE A 747 40.06 -45.51 47.34
N ASP A 748 40.73 -46.59 46.94
CA ASP A 748 40.39 -48.03 46.97
C ASP A 748 38.94 -48.49 46.76
#